data_AF-A0A9P5V5L0-F1
#
_entry.id   AF-A0A9P5V5L0-F1
#
_cell.length_a   1.000
_cell.length_b   1.000
_cell.length_c   1.000
_cell.angle_alpha   90.00
_cell.angle_beta   90.00
_cell.angle_gamma   90.00
#
_symmetry.space_group_name_H-M   'P 1'
#
loop_
_entity.id
_entity.type
_entity.pdbx_description
1 polymer ?
#
loop_
_entity_poly.entity_id
_entity_poly.type
_entity_poly.pdbx_seq_one_letter_code
_entity_poly.pdbx_strand_id
1 'polypeptide(L)'
;MDDHLDGYYYTGQTPFRKPNESAFRFHARRLISIQTLGRLEYQVEEAETKFNRALGPVELTFVGLGTGVYVLMGTAAATQAGPSVTISFMLGGFVSGIAALSYAEMASMIPIAGSAYTYAYASIGELAAWIIGWDLILEYMVGAATVSVGWSAYLVVFFQDAFNVNIPQKWIKAPIEWKDSAFHRTTNYFNTPAFIISLAVTTTIYFGIHMTARINNVFVAFKVLVLVIVIFSMIPFVKPENYHPYITTEYGVKGMLEGASTVFFAYIGFDSVSTTAQEARDPQVNLPIGIMSTIVIATIIYVGISVVTVGVAHYPLLNTDSPVVDAVKLTGMKWLVLLTELGALAATTSVILVLLIAQPRVLYAMANDGLVPRFFANVHPTYKTPSTSTLISGILCAFCGGLLPIQVLSEISSVGTIFAYFVVNIGVIILRYTRKTVPRRFKVPGGPFLLPGLGAASSLLLLQGAKQDAIIRLLVWMAIGLLVYIFYGRRHSEINNPRLEEQSMRVIHENFSTNTLNYNGYLDDDLRQQYARQVARQMDYDQPRRRRSDYTVDGRPSSEHGVRNLGHSYEMSGLSPNGSSPFDDGLSDGAVDSGHGVGAPTTPSEGRQEAIEDVIDVPEHLSGHAEAKEQSSSHSRSSSQHLQPSPQTYPEMAHVSPRIT
;
A
#
# COMPACT_ATOMS: atom_id res chain seq x y z
N MET A 1 -23.83 17.01 33.70
CA MET A 1 -23.13 17.87 32.72
C MET A 1 -22.24 17.05 31.78
N ASP A 2 -22.30 15.70 31.84
CA ASP A 2 -21.52 14.78 31.00
C ASP A 2 -22.32 14.11 29.85
N ASP A 3 -23.65 14.25 29.80
CA ASP A 3 -24.53 13.58 28.81
C ASP A 3 -24.53 14.19 27.38
N HIS A 4 -23.74 15.24 27.14
CA HIS A 4 -23.80 15.99 25.88
C HIS A 4 -22.78 15.58 24.83
N LEU A 5 -21.99 14.52 25.06
CA LEU A 5 -20.97 14.10 24.09
C LEU A 5 -21.30 12.74 23.44
N ASP A 6 -22.06 11.87 24.10
CA ASP A 6 -22.23 10.48 23.64
C ASP A 6 -23.10 10.28 22.40
N GLY A 7 -24.02 11.20 22.10
CA GLY A 7 -24.90 11.13 20.92
C GLY A 7 -24.34 11.63 19.59
N TYR A 8 -23.04 11.96 19.51
CA TYR A 8 -22.41 12.58 18.32
C TYR A 8 -21.54 11.60 17.50
N TYR A 9 -21.46 10.32 17.91
CA TYR A 9 -20.37 9.44 17.52
C TYR A 9 -20.69 8.45 16.38
N TYR A 10 -21.94 8.01 16.23
CA TYR A 10 -22.36 7.18 15.08
C TYR A 10 -22.84 8.00 13.89
N THR A 11 -23.32 9.21 14.16
CA THR A 11 -24.11 10.02 13.22
C THR A 11 -23.49 11.41 12.97
N GLY A 12 -22.36 11.71 13.60
CA GLY A 12 -21.51 12.86 13.28
C GLY A 12 -21.83 14.15 14.01
N GLN A 13 -20.90 15.10 13.92
CA GLN A 13 -21.21 16.48 14.26
C GLN A 13 -22.29 16.96 13.30
N THR A 14 -23.34 17.62 13.83
CA THR A 14 -24.39 18.21 12.99
C THR A 14 -23.74 19.02 11.86
N PRO A 15 -24.07 18.75 10.58
CA PRO A 15 -23.44 19.36 9.41
C PRO A 15 -23.66 20.88 9.35
N PHE A 16 -24.57 21.39 10.19
CA PHE A 16 -24.96 22.77 10.25
C PHE A 16 -24.08 23.61 11.18
N ARG A 17 -23.79 24.83 10.72
CA ARG A 17 -23.30 25.91 11.58
C ARG A 17 -24.28 26.07 12.72
N LYS A 18 -23.81 25.97 13.97
CA LYS A 18 -24.71 26.13 15.12
C LYS A 18 -25.28 27.57 15.09
N PRO A 19 -26.52 27.80 15.55
CA PRO A 19 -27.21 29.09 15.41
C PRO A 19 -26.42 30.31 15.94
N ASN A 20 -25.47 30.10 16.87
CA ASN A 20 -24.64 31.14 17.49
C ASN A 20 -23.12 30.98 17.24
N GLU A 21 -22.73 30.15 16.27
CA GLU A 21 -21.32 29.89 15.97
C GLU A 21 -20.75 30.92 15.00
N SER A 22 -19.57 31.48 15.30
CA SER A 22 -18.89 32.39 14.36
C SER A 22 -18.41 31.62 13.13
N ALA A 23 -18.33 32.28 11.98
CA ALA A 23 -17.84 31.65 10.75
C ALA A 23 -16.44 31.06 10.94
N PHE A 24 -15.58 31.72 11.72
CA PHE A 24 -14.25 31.21 12.06
C PHE A 24 -14.32 29.91 12.88
N ARG A 25 -15.14 29.86 13.93
CA ARG A 25 -15.29 28.65 14.76
C ARG A 25 -15.89 27.49 13.98
N PHE A 26 -16.86 27.75 13.12
CA PHE A 26 -17.44 26.74 12.23
C PHE A 26 -16.37 26.13 11.30
N HIS A 27 -15.53 26.97 10.69
CA HIS A 27 -14.47 26.49 9.82
C HIS A 27 -13.34 25.77 10.57
N ALA A 28 -12.94 26.27 11.75
CA ALA A 28 -11.97 25.58 12.59
C ALA A 28 -12.49 24.20 13.03
N ARG A 29 -13.78 24.10 13.38
CA ARG A 29 -14.43 22.84 13.72
C ARG A 29 -14.45 21.86 12.53
N ARG A 30 -14.68 22.36 11.32
CA ARG A 30 -14.66 21.57 10.08
C ARG A 30 -13.28 20.98 9.76
N LEU A 31 -12.18 21.63 10.16
CA LEU A 31 -10.85 21.04 9.94
C LEU A 31 -10.60 19.78 10.78
N ILE A 32 -11.33 19.65 11.90
CA ILE A 32 -11.20 18.58 12.89
C ILE A 32 -12.40 17.62 12.79
N SER A 33 -13.32 17.83 11.84
CA SER A 33 -14.45 16.92 11.68
C SER A 33 -13.95 15.56 11.17
N ILE A 34 -14.34 14.52 11.89
CA ILE A 34 -14.01 13.12 11.63
C ILE A 34 -15.12 12.45 10.85
N GLN A 35 -14.77 11.42 10.09
CA GLN A 35 -15.75 10.58 9.41
C GLN A 35 -16.49 9.73 10.44
N THR A 36 -17.81 9.61 10.27
CA THR A 36 -18.68 8.84 11.14
C THR A 36 -18.54 7.35 10.92
N LEU A 37 -18.75 6.56 11.96
CA LEU A 37 -18.77 5.09 11.85
C LEU A 37 -19.85 4.63 10.86
N GLY A 38 -21.04 5.23 10.89
CA GLY A 38 -22.12 4.89 9.94
C GLY A 38 -21.74 5.09 8.47
N ARG A 39 -20.98 6.15 8.16
CA ARG A 39 -20.50 6.38 6.77
C ARG A 39 -19.40 5.37 6.40
N LEU A 40 -18.56 4.98 7.35
CA LEU A 40 -17.56 3.93 7.13
C LEU A 40 -18.25 2.57 6.93
N GLU A 41 -19.29 2.26 7.70
CA GLU A 41 -20.12 1.04 7.57
C GLU A 41 -20.84 1.00 6.23
N TYR A 42 -21.46 2.10 5.80
CA TYR A 42 -22.04 2.21 4.46
C TYR A 42 -21.01 1.90 3.36
N GLN A 43 -19.79 2.43 3.50
CA GLN A 43 -18.69 2.14 2.57
C GLN A 43 -18.21 0.68 2.64
N VAL A 44 -18.29 0.02 3.80
CA VAL A 44 -18.05 -1.43 3.92
C VAL A 44 -19.10 -2.20 3.14
N GLU A 45 -20.39 -1.92 3.35
CA GLU A 45 -21.50 -2.65 2.74
C GLU A 45 -21.57 -2.44 1.21
N GLU A 46 -21.36 -1.20 0.76
CA GLU A 46 -21.23 -0.89 -0.66
C GLU A 46 -20.03 -1.62 -1.29
N ALA A 47 -18.96 -1.85 -0.53
CA ALA A 47 -17.83 -2.64 -1.00
C ALA A 47 -18.11 -4.15 -0.99
N GLU A 48 -18.85 -4.67 -0.01
CA GLU A 48 -19.27 -6.08 0.06
C GLU A 48 -20.08 -6.50 -1.17
N THR A 49 -20.94 -5.61 -1.67
CA THR A 49 -21.70 -5.88 -2.90
C THR A 49 -20.85 -5.82 -4.18
N LYS A 50 -19.67 -5.20 -4.13
CA LYS A 50 -18.81 -4.94 -5.31
C LYS A 50 -17.62 -5.89 -5.44
N PHE A 51 -17.10 -6.45 -4.35
CA PHE A 51 -15.85 -7.25 -4.34
C PHE A 51 -16.04 -8.67 -3.78
N ASN A 52 -15.39 -9.65 -4.41
CA ASN A 52 -15.35 -11.02 -3.89
C ASN A 52 -14.28 -11.15 -2.79
N ARG A 53 -14.70 -11.56 -1.59
CA ARG A 53 -13.81 -11.83 -0.45
C ARG A 53 -13.08 -13.16 -0.62
N ALA A 54 -11.85 -13.11 -1.14
CA ALA A 54 -11.06 -14.29 -1.47
C ALA A 54 -9.74 -14.40 -0.70
N LEU A 55 -9.24 -13.32 -0.09
CA LEU A 55 -7.91 -13.30 0.53
C LEU A 55 -7.98 -13.80 1.98
N GLY A 56 -7.24 -14.87 2.28
CA GLY A 56 -7.02 -15.36 3.64
C GLY A 56 -5.75 -14.75 4.27
N PRO A 57 -5.38 -15.18 5.48
CA PRO A 57 -4.25 -14.62 6.22
C PRO A 57 -2.90 -14.86 5.52
N VAL A 58 -2.74 -15.96 4.78
CA VAL A 58 -1.51 -16.28 4.05
C VAL A 58 -1.38 -15.36 2.83
N GLU A 59 -2.44 -15.20 2.05
CA GLU A 59 -2.45 -14.31 0.89
C GLU A 59 -2.22 -12.86 1.32
N LEU A 60 -2.83 -12.43 2.44
CA LEU A 60 -2.61 -11.10 3.01
C LEU A 60 -1.15 -10.90 3.46
N THR A 61 -0.54 -11.91 4.06
CA THR A 61 0.90 -11.88 4.39
C THR A 61 1.74 -11.74 3.12
N PHE A 62 1.38 -12.44 2.05
CA PHE A 62 2.13 -12.36 0.79
C PHE A 62 2.00 -11.00 0.11
N VAL A 63 0.83 -10.36 0.20
CA VAL A 63 0.64 -8.97 -0.26
C VAL A 63 1.56 -8.01 0.49
N GLY A 64 1.74 -8.17 1.81
CA GLY A 64 2.53 -7.26 2.63
C GLY A 64 4.04 -7.40 2.47
N LEU A 65 4.55 -8.56 2.07
CA LEU A 65 6.00 -8.80 1.97
C LEU A 65 6.61 -8.02 0.80
N GLY A 66 7.08 -6.79 1.07
CA GLY A 66 7.79 -5.96 0.10
C GLY A 66 9.31 -5.93 0.33
N THR A 67 10.11 -6.61 -0.49
CA THR A 67 11.56 -6.74 -0.26
C THR A 67 12.38 -5.57 -0.82
N GLY A 68 12.46 -4.46 -0.08
CA GLY A 68 13.41 -3.35 -0.34
C GLY A 68 14.85 -3.65 0.09
N VAL A 69 15.11 -4.82 0.67
CA VAL A 69 16.41 -5.22 1.24
C VAL A 69 17.54 -5.33 0.21
N TYR A 70 17.21 -5.64 -1.04
CA TYR A 70 18.18 -5.79 -2.11
C TYR A 70 18.86 -4.46 -2.46
N VAL A 71 18.14 -3.35 -2.37
CA VAL A 71 18.53 -2.11 -3.03
C VAL A 71 19.36 -1.20 -2.12
N LEU A 72 18.93 -0.96 -0.89
CA LEU A 72 19.50 0.10 -0.05
C LEU A 72 20.41 -0.41 1.07
N MET A 73 20.41 -1.72 1.31
CA MET A 73 21.20 -2.33 2.38
C MET A 73 22.69 -2.08 2.19
N GLY A 74 23.21 -2.27 0.98
CA GLY A 74 24.64 -2.07 0.69
C GLY A 74 25.08 -0.63 0.84
N THR A 75 24.31 0.32 0.31
CA THR A 75 24.60 1.75 0.47
C THR A 75 24.58 2.18 1.93
N ALA A 76 23.63 1.68 2.73
CA ALA A 76 23.55 1.97 4.16
C ALA A 76 24.72 1.35 4.93
N ALA A 77 25.12 0.12 4.59
CA ALA A 77 26.29 -0.53 5.17
C ALA A 77 27.58 0.23 4.81
N ALA A 78 27.76 0.60 3.55
CA ALA A 78 29.00 1.20 3.08
C ALA A 78 29.21 2.64 3.56
N THR A 79 28.14 3.43 3.65
CA THR A 79 28.23 4.90 3.84
C THR A 79 27.72 5.42 5.18
N GLN A 80 27.02 4.59 5.97
CA GLN A 80 26.32 5.07 7.17
C GLN A 80 26.55 4.20 8.41
N ALA A 81 26.43 2.88 8.32
CA ALA A 81 26.41 2.01 9.51
C ALA A 81 27.57 1.01 9.60
N GLY A 82 28.27 0.72 8.49
CA GLY A 82 29.24 -0.36 8.47
C GLY A 82 28.59 -1.74 8.78
N PRO A 83 29.30 -2.63 9.48
CA PRO A 83 28.75 -3.93 9.91
C PRO A 83 27.55 -3.82 10.86
N SER A 84 27.41 -2.70 11.56
CA SER A 84 26.26 -2.44 12.43
C SER A 84 24.94 -2.15 11.70
N VAL A 85 24.91 -2.20 10.35
CA VAL A 85 23.67 -2.12 9.55
C VAL A 85 22.64 -3.18 9.95
N THR A 86 23.08 -4.29 10.51
CA THR A 86 22.21 -5.33 11.11
C THR A 86 21.38 -4.78 12.28
N ILE A 87 21.99 -3.95 13.15
CA ILE A 87 21.28 -3.23 14.22
C ILE A 87 20.34 -2.20 13.61
N SER A 88 20.75 -1.52 12.53
CA SER A 88 19.88 -0.60 11.80
C SER A 88 18.60 -1.28 11.29
N PHE A 89 18.71 -2.51 10.75
CA PHE A 89 17.54 -3.32 10.38
C PHE A 89 16.71 -3.73 11.60
N MET A 90 17.34 -4.17 12.70
CA MET A 90 16.61 -4.51 13.93
C MET A 90 15.83 -3.31 14.48
N LEU A 91 16.42 -2.11 14.45
CA LEU A 91 15.77 -0.87 14.88
C LEU A 91 14.60 -0.53 13.95
N GLY A 92 14.80 -0.57 12.62
CA GLY A 92 13.74 -0.34 11.63
C GLY A 92 12.58 -1.33 11.77
N GLY A 93 12.88 -2.62 11.98
CA GLY A 93 11.89 -3.67 12.22
C GLY A 93 11.13 -3.48 13.53
N PHE A 94 11.81 -3.02 14.59
CA PHE A 94 11.17 -2.70 15.87
C PHE A 94 10.18 -1.54 15.74
N VAL A 95 10.60 -0.42 15.11
CA VAL A 95 9.71 0.73 14.88
C VAL A 95 8.52 0.34 14.01
N SER A 96 8.77 -0.40 12.92
CA SER A 96 7.73 -0.91 12.03
C SER A 96 6.80 -1.90 12.73
N GLY A 97 7.30 -2.74 13.63
CA GLY A 97 6.50 -3.69 14.40
C GLY A 97 5.53 -3.01 15.36
N ILE A 98 5.96 -1.94 16.03
CA ILE A 98 5.05 -1.17 16.89
C ILE A 98 4.00 -0.44 16.05
N ALA A 99 4.41 0.18 14.94
CA ALA A 99 3.46 0.80 14.01
C ALA A 99 2.47 -0.23 13.46
N ALA A 100 2.93 -1.43 13.08
CA ALA A 100 2.10 -2.52 12.59
C ALA A 100 1.04 -2.98 13.61
N LEU A 101 1.35 -2.96 14.90
CA LEU A 101 0.33 -3.19 15.95
C LEU A 101 -0.78 -2.12 15.90
N SER A 102 -0.40 -0.85 15.77
CA SER A 102 -1.36 0.26 15.65
C SER A 102 -2.19 0.17 14.37
N TYR A 103 -1.57 -0.17 13.23
CA TYR A 103 -2.28 -0.45 11.98
C TYR A 103 -3.21 -1.66 12.11
N ALA A 104 -2.80 -2.73 12.78
CA ALA A 104 -3.62 -3.91 13.00
C ALA A 104 -4.89 -3.60 13.81
N GLU A 105 -4.79 -2.76 14.85
CA GLU A 105 -5.99 -2.31 15.61
C GLU A 105 -6.91 -1.47 14.74
N MET A 106 -6.37 -0.53 13.97
CA MET A 106 -7.17 0.32 13.08
C MET A 106 -7.81 -0.48 11.95
N ALA A 107 -7.08 -1.41 11.33
CA ALA A 107 -7.59 -2.29 10.27
C ALA A 107 -8.65 -3.28 10.78
N SER A 108 -8.50 -3.76 12.02
CA SER A 108 -9.50 -4.62 12.67
C SER A 108 -10.80 -3.86 12.93
N MET A 109 -10.70 -2.59 13.29
CA MET A 109 -11.86 -1.75 13.63
C MET A 109 -12.52 -1.10 12.39
N ILE A 110 -11.73 -0.72 11.39
CA ILE A 110 -12.15 0.00 10.18
C ILE A 110 -11.67 -0.79 8.95
N PRO A 111 -12.37 -1.89 8.57
CA PRO A 111 -11.95 -2.77 7.49
C PRO A 111 -12.35 -2.23 6.10
N ILE A 112 -12.02 -0.97 5.81
CA ILE A 112 -12.19 -0.38 4.47
C ILE A 112 -10.85 -0.04 3.84
N ALA A 113 -10.83 -0.03 2.51
CA ALA A 113 -9.67 0.38 1.74
C ALA A 113 -9.37 1.87 1.97
N GLY A 114 -8.10 2.20 2.20
CA GLY A 114 -7.64 3.58 2.35
C GLY A 114 -6.48 3.78 3.34
N SER A 115 -6.03 2.72 4.02
CA SER A 115 -4.81 2.75 4.86
C SER A 115 -4.83 3.92 5.86
N ALA A 116 -3.67 4.53 6.12
CA ALA A 116 -3.52 5.61 7.10
C ALA A 116 -4.38 6.85 6.81
N TYR A 117 -4.75 7.12 5.56
CA TYR A 117 -5.67 8.22 5.21
C TYR A 117 -7.01 8.05 5.92
N THR A 118 -7.66 6.90 5.73
CA THR A 118 -8.94 6.60 6.36
C THR A 118 -8.82 6.58 7.87
N TYR A 119 -7.73 6.03 8.39
CA TYR A 119 -7.49 5.95 9.84
C TYR A 119 -7.36 7.34 10.46
N ALA A 120 -6.63 8.25 9.83
CA ALA A 120 -6.51 9.64 10.25
C ALA A 120 -7.84 10.38 10.13
N TYR A 121 -8.64 10.11 9.10
CA TYR A 121 -9.97 10.70 8.93
C TYR A 121 -10.92 10.26 10.05
N ALA A 122 -10.90 8.99 10.41
CA ALA A 122 -11.77 8.46 11.46
C ALA A 122 -11.34 8.86 12.88
N SER A 123 -10.04 9.12 13.11
CA SER A 123 -9.49 9.39 14.45
C SER A 123 -9.17 10.85 14.74
N ILE A 124 -8.56 11.57 13.80
CA ILE A 124 -8.01 12.93 14.02
C ILE A 124 -8.85 14.00 13.33
N GLY A 125 -9.24 13.76 12.07
CA GLY A 125 -10.11 14.66 11.30
C GLY A 125 -9.61 14.95 9.89
N GLU A 126 -10.42 15.69 9.14
CA GLU A 126 -10.22 15.97 7.70
C GLU A 126 -8.84 16.55 7.36
N LEU A 127 -8.33 17.52 8.13
CA LEU A 127 -7.03 18.14 7.82
C LEU A 127 -5.86 17.14 7.97
N ALA A 128 -5.86 16.35 9.04
CA ALA A 128 -4.85 15.34 9.27
C ALA A 128 -4.96 14.21 8.23
N ALA A 129 -6.19 13.82 7.89
CA ALA A 129 -6.44 12.89 6.80
C ALA A 129 -5.90 13.41 5.47
N TRP A 130 -6.16 14.67 5.12
CA TRP A 130 -5.61 15.28 3.91
C TRP A 130 -4.09 15.27 3.89
N ILE A 131 -3.45 15.72 4.98
CA ILE A 131 -1.99 15.74 5.15
C ILE A 131 -1.43 14.34 4.90
N ILE A 132 -1.98 13.30 5.54
CA ILE A 132 -1.54 11.92 5.35
C ILE A 132 -1.87 11.37 3.97
N GLY A 133 -3.05 11.66 3.41
CA GLY A 133 -3.41 11.22 2.07
C GLY A 133 -2.47 11.80 1.01
N TRP A 134 -2.15 13.09 1.14
CA TRP A 134 -1.19 13.79 0.26
C TRP A 134 0.23 13.23 0.38
N ASP A 135 0.64 12.84 1.58
CA ASP A 135 1.90 12.15 1.83
C ASP A 135 1.92 10.74 1.21
N LEU A 136 0.91 9.91 1.47
CA LEU A 136 0.76 8.55 0.93
C LEU A 136 0.76 8.51 -0.60
N ILE A 137 0.15 9.50 -1.27
CA ILE A 137 0.16 9.62 -2.74
C ILE A 137 1.61 9.70 -3.25
N LEU A 138 2.43 10.50 -2.59
CA LEU A 138 3.82 10.64 -2.94
C LEU A 138 4.61 9.40 -2.53
N GLU A 139 4.39 8.88 -1.32
CA GLU A 139 5.08 7.71 -0.78
C GLU A 139 4.96 6.50 -1.71
N TYR A 140 3.74 6.08 -2.07
CA TYR A 140 3.56 4.89 -2.91
C TYR A 140 4.14 5.08 -4.32
N MET A 141 3.98 6.28 -4.89
CA MET A 141 4.49 6.61 -6.23
C MET A 141 6.02 6.62 -6.28
N VAL A 142 6.63 7.35 -5.35
CA VAL A 142 8.08 7.53 -5.25
C VAL A 142 8.73 6.24 -4.75
N GLY A 143 8.05 5.49 -3.89
CA GLY A 143 8.45 4.13 -3.49
C GLY A 143 8.50 3.20 -4.70
N ALA A 144 7.44 3.16 -5.51
CA ALA A 144 7.43 2.36 -6.74
C ALA A 144 8.54 2.78 -7.72
N ALA A 145 8.78 4.09 -7.86
CA ALA A 145 9.88 4.61 -8.66
C ALA A 145 11.25 4.17 -8.11
N THR A 146 11.48 4.26 -6.81
CA THR A 146 12.71 3.81 -6.14
C THR A 146 13.00 2.35 -6.47
N VAL A 147 11.98 1.49 -6.31
CA VAL A 147 12.12 0.06 -6.59
C VAL A 147 12.35 -0.21 -8.08
N SER A 148 11.75 0.57 -8.98
CA SER A 148 12.00 0.45 -10.42
C SER A 148 13.46 0.74 -10.80
N VAL A 149 14.11 1.69 -10.12
CA VAL A 149 15.53 1.98 -10.30
C VAL A 149 16.39 0.81 -9.80
N GLY A 150 16.04 0.24 -8.64
CA GLY A 150 16.68 -0.97 -8.14
C GLY A 150 16.50 -2.17 -9.07
N TRP A 151 15.29 -2.38 -9.60
CA TRP A 151 14.99 -3.42 -10.59
C TRP A 151 15.86 -3.27 -11.84
N SER A 152 16.04 -2.04 -12.34
CA SER A 152 16.91 -1.75 -13.48
C SER A 152 18.35 -2.16 -13.21
N ALA A 153 18.89 -1.90 -12.01
CA ALA A 153 20.24 -2.32 -11.65
C ALA A 153 20.41 -3.85 -11.71
N TYR A 154 19.47 -4.59 -11.11
CA TYR A 154 19.48 -6.05 -11.13
C TYR A 154 19.32 -6.62 -12.54
N LEU A 155 18.52 -5.99 -13.39
CA LEU A 155 18.35 -6.42 -14.78
C LEU A 155 19.68 -6.36 -15.52
N VAL A 156 20.43 -5.26 -15.36
CA VAL A 156 21.71 -5.09 -16.06
C VAL A 156 22.74 -6.12 -15.62
N VAL A 157 22.83 -6.36 -14.31
CA VAL A 157 23.76 -7.36 -13.78
C VAL A 157 23.37 -8.75 -14.25
N PHE A 158 22.07 -9.08 -14.27
CA PHE A 158 21.59 -10.34 -14.83
C PHE A 158 21.95 -10.54 -16.31
N PHE A 159 21.76 -9.51 -17.16
CA PHE A 159 22.14 -9.62 -18.57
C PHE A 159 23.66 -9.75 -18.77
N GLN A 160 24.43 -9.11 -17.90
CA GLN A 160 25.89 -9.23 -17.89
C GLN A 160 26.33 -10.64 -17.47
N ASP A 161 25.80 -11.19 -16.38
CA ASP A 161 26.25 -12.48 -15.84
C ASP A 161 25.65 -13.69 -16.58
N ALA A 162 24.43 -13.59 -17.10
CA ALA A 162 23.76 -14.68 -17.82
C ALA A 162 24.10 -14.72 -19.32
N PHE A 163 24.17 -13.56 -19.98
CA PHE A 163 24.33 -13.47 -21.44
C PHE A 163 25.64 -12.80 -21.88
N ASN A 164 26.46 -12.33 -20.93
CA ASN A 164 27.68 -11.56 -21.22
C ASN A 164 27.40 -10.29 -22.06
N VAL A 165 26.22 -9.69 -21.87
CA VAL A 165 25.79 -8.48 -22.58
C VAL A 165 26.01 -7.26 -21.69
N ASN A 166 26.96 -6.41 -22.07
CA ASN A 166 27.20 -5.13 -21.40
C ASN A 166 26.34 -4.03 -22.01
N ILE A 167 25.32 -3.59 -21.27
CA ILE A 167 24.44 -2.50 -21.69
C ILE A 167 25.12 -1.16 -21.37
N PRO A 168 25.17 -0.18 -22.30
CA PRO A 168 25.79 1.11 -22.06
C PRO A 168 25.14 1.88 -20.90
N GLN A 169 25.96 2.33 -19.94
CA GLN A 169 25.53 3.04 -18.73
C GLN A 169 24.65 4.28 -19.00
N LYS A 170 24.84 4.94 -20.15
CA LYS A 170 24.08 6.13 -20.57
C LYS A 170 22.57 5.91 -20.66
N TRP A 171 22.11 4.67 -20.89
CA TRP A 171 20.69 4.31 -21.07
C TRP A 171 20.06 3.66 -19.83
N ILE A 172 20.82 3.58 -18.74
CA ILE A 172 20.45 2.82 -17.53
C ILE A 172 20.52 3.71 -16.30
N LYS A 173 21.38 4.72 -16.28
CA LYS A 173 21.50 5.64 -15.14
C LYS A 173 20.70 6.92 -15.36
N ALA A 174 20.22 7.49 -14.25
CA ALA A 174 19.49 8.73 -14.26
C ALA A 174 20.36 9.90 -14.78
N PRO A 175 19.80 10.83 -15.59
CA PRO A 175 20.49 12.02 -16.07
C PRO A 175 20.73 13.06 -14.96
N ILE A 176 20.06 12.93 -13.83
CA ILE A 176 20.12 13.83 -12.69
C ILE A 176 20.74 13.09 -11.51
N GLU A 177 21.70 13.72 -10.86
CA GLU A 177 22.33 13.25 -9.62
C GLU A 177 22.14 14.30 -8.52
N TRP A 178 21.99 13.84 -7.27
CA TRP A 178 21.94 14.71 -6.10
C TRP A 178 23.27 14.66 -5.38
N LYS A 179 24.01 15.76 -5.44
CA LYS A 179 25.32 15.90 -4.78
C LYS A 179 25.44 17.32 -4.23
N ASP A 180 26.08 17.48 -3.08
CA ASP A 180 26.32 18.80 -2.46
C ASP A 180 25.04 19.64 -2.26
N SER A 181 23.92 18.99 -1.92
CA SER A 181 22.59 19.59 -1.76
C SER A 181 22.04 20.31 -3.00
N ALA A 182 22.54 19.96 -4.19
CA ALA A 182 22.06 20.47 -5.48
C ALA A 182 21.86 19.35 -6.51
N PHE A 183 21.02 19.63 -7.50
CA PHE A 183 20.85 18.74 -8.65
C PHE A 183 21.93 19.02 -9.70
N HIS A 184 22.77 18.02 -9.95
CA HIS A 184 23.80 18.05 -10.99
C HIS A 184 23.35 17.22 -12.19
N ARG A 185 23.61 17.73 -13.39
CA ARG A 185 23.34 17.00 -14.64
C ARG A 185 24.52 16.08 -14.95
N THR A 186 24.25 14.79 -15.10
CA THR A 186 25.26 13.79 -15.49
C THR A 186 25.31 13.66 -17.02
N THR A 187 26.27 12.87 -17.51
CA THR A 187 26.39 12.51 -18.94
C THR A 187 25.43 11.39 -19.35
N ASN A 188 24.62 10.88 -18.43
CA ASN A 188 23.62 9.86 -18.70
C ASN A 188 22.36 10.48 -19.30
N TYR A 189 21.60 9.71 -20.08
CA TYR A 189 20.42 10.22 -20.76
C TYR A 189 19.15 9.91 -20.00
N PHE A 190 18.94 8.65 -19.61
CA PHE A 190 17.68 8.19 -19.06
C PHE A 190 17.81 6.77 -18.51
N ASN A 191 17.17 6.47 -17.38
CA ASN A 191 17.03 5.10 -16.91
C ASN A 191 15.87 4.41 -17.62
N THR A 192 16.18 3.83 -18.78
CA THR A 192 15.18 3.22 -19.67
C THR A 192 14.55 1.96 -19.08
N PRO A 193 15.31 1.02 -18.46
CA PRO A 193 14.70 -0.18 -17.89
C PRO A 193 13.73 0.14 -16.74
N ALA A 194 14.05 1.09 -15.86
CA ALA A 194 13.16 1.52 -14.79
C ALA A 194 11.83 2.09 -15.34
N PHE A 195 11.92 2.94 -16.37
CA PHE A 195 10.73 3.49 -17.03
C PHE A 195 9.85 2.40 -17.67
N ILE A 196 10.47 1.44 -18.37
CA ILE A 196 9.75 0.35 -19.05
C ILE A 196 9.04 -0.55 -18.04
N ILE A 197 9.72 -0.96 -16.95
CA ILE A 197 9.08 -1.85 -15.97
C ILE A 197 7.91 -1.17 -15.26
N SER A 198 8.03 0.11 -14.90
CA SER A 198 6.93 0.87 -14.30
C SER A 198 5.72 0.94 -15.24
N LEU A 199 5.92 1.19 -16.54
CA LEU A 199 4.83 1.18 -17.52
C LEU A 199 4.24 -0.22 -17.73
N ALA A 200 5.07 -1.26 -17.78
CA ALA A 200 4.62 -2.64 -17.95
C ALA A 200 3.73 -3.08 -16.77
N VAL A 201 4.15 -2.78 -15.54
CA VAL A 201 3.36 -3.05 -14.33
C VAL A 201 2.08 -2.22 -14.32
N THR A 202 2.15 -0.93 -14.66
CA THR A 202 0.97 -0.06 -14.78
C THR A 202 -0.05 -0.61 -15.76
N THR A 203 0.42 -1.05 -16.93
CA THR A 203 -0.41 -1.66 -17.97
C THR A 203 -1.06 -2.96 -17.48
N THR A 204 -0.31 -3.76 -16.73
CA THR A 204 -0.83 -4.99 -16.11
C THR A 204 -1.95 -4.69 -15.11
N ILE A 205 -1.77 -3.67 -14.26
CA ILE A 205 -2.78 -3.25 -13.28
C ILE A 205 -4.01 -2.68 -13.99
N TYR A 206 -3.83 -1.95 -15.09
CA TYR A 206 -4.91 -1.36 -15.86
C TYR A 206 -5.89 -2.44 -16.39
N PHE A 207 -5.37 -3.54 -16.93
CA PHE A 207 -6.18 -4.63 -17.52
C PHE A 207 -6.80 -5.61 -16.51
N GLY A 208 -6.47 -5.52 -15.22
CA GLY A 208 -7.26 -6.16 -14.16
C GLY A 208 -6.48 -6.82 -13.02
N ILE A 209 -7.10 -6.86 -11.84
CA ILE A 209 -6.49 -7.27 -10.56
C ILE A 209 -6.56 -8.79 -10.34
N HIS A 210 -7.54 -9.50 -10.91
CA HIS A 210 -7.77 -10.92 -10.59
C HIS A 210 -6.62 -11.84 -11.02
N MET A 211 -5.97 -11.57 -12.15
CA MET A 211 -4.76 -12.32 -12.57
C MET A 211 -3.53 -11.86 -11.78
N THR A 212 -3.49 -10.58 -11.42
CA THR A 212 -2.41 -9.91 -10.71
C THR A 212 -2.17 -10.47 -9.32
N ALA A 213 -3.23 -10.80 -8.56
CA ALA A 213 -3.09 -11.37 -7.21
C ALA A 213 -2.40 -12.75 -7.21
N ARG A 214 -2.74 -13.62 -8.18
CA ARG A 214 -2.11 -14.95 -8.30
C ARG A 214 -0.64 -14.84 -8.68
N ILE A 215 -0.32 -13.96 -9.63
CA ILE A 215 1.06 -13.68 -10.06
C ILE A 215 1.89 -13.16 -8.87
N ASN A 216 1.32 -12.26 -8.06
CA ASN A 216 2.01 -11.73 -6.89
C ASN A 216 2.35 -12.84 -5.88
N ASN A 217 1.42 -13.76 -5.60
CA ASN A 217 1.67 -14.87 -4.67
C ASN A 217 2.83 -15.76 -5.13
N VAL A 218 2.92 -16.03 -6.44
CA VAL A 218 4.04 -16.80 -7.01
C VAL A 218 5.37 -16.05 -6.86
N PHE A 219 5.40 -14.75 -7.19
CA PHE A 219 6.62 -13.96 -7.01
C PHE A 219 7.05 -13.86 -5.54
N VAL A 220 6.10 -13.76 -4.61
CA VAL A 220 6.40 -13.70 -3.18
C VAL A 220 6.93 -15.03 -2.65
N ALA A 221 6.31 -16.14 -3.03
CA ALA A 221 6.81 -17.47 -2.65
C ALA A 221 8.23 -17.70 -3.20
N PHE A 222 8.45 -17.36 -4.48
CA PHE A 222 9.75 -17.48 -5.13
C PHE A 222 10.81 -16.59 -4.47
N LYS A 223 10.53 -15.31 -4.21
CA LYS A 223 11.52 -14.40 -3.61
C LYS A 223 11.88 -14.78 -2.17
N VAL A 224 10.91 -15.23 -1.37
CA VAL A 224 11.17 -15.70 0.00
C VAL A 224 12.03 -16.95 -0.03
N LEU A 225 11.72 -17.91 -0.92
CA LEU A 225 12.52 -19.12 -1.10
C LEU A 225 13.97 -18.78 -1.49
N VAL A 226 14.16 -17.90 -2.48
CA VAL A 226 15.50 -17.49 -2.90
C VAL A 226 16.28 -16.82 -1.77
N LEU A 227 15.66 -15.90 -1.01
CA LEU A 227 16.32 -15.26 0.14
C LEU A 227 16.77 -16.27 1.18
N VAL A 228 15.93 -17.25 1.50
CA VAL A 228 16.29 -18.33 2.43
C VAL A 228 17.47 -19.14 1.91
N ILE A 229 17.45 -19.53 0.62
CA ILE A 229 18.56 -20.27 -0.01
C ILE A 229 19.86 -19.45 0.05
N VAL A 230 19.80 -18.16 -0.28
CA VAL A 230 20.97 -17.26 -0.26
C VAL A 230 21.54 -17.15 1.15
N ILE A 231 20.68 -16.92 2.15
CA ILE A 231 21.09 -16.83 3.56
C ILE A 231 21.85 -18.09 3.97
N PHE A 232 21.25 -19.27 3.80
CA PHE A 232 21.89 -20.52 4.22
C PHE A 232 23.14 -20.87 3.41
N SER A 233 23.17 -20.56 2.11
CA SER A 233 24.32 -20.85 1.25
C SER A 233 25.52 -19.93 1.52
N MET A 234 25.30 -18.72 2.05
CA MET A 234 26.36 -17.78 2.37
C MET A 234 27.01 -18.01 3.74
N ILE A 235 26.35 -18.70 4.68
CA ILE A 235 26.88 -18.95 6.04
C ILE A 235 28.32 -19.49 6.05
N PRO A 236 28.70 -20.50 5.23
CA PRO A 236 30.07 -21.04 5.25
C PRO A 236 31.16 -20.06 4.81
N PHE A 237 30.78 -18.98 4.12
CA PHE A 237 31.69 -17.97 3.57
C PHE A 237 31.82 -16.73 4.46
N VAL A 238 31.09 -16.69 5.59
CA VAL A 238 31.15 -15.58 6.54
C VAL A 238 32.52 -15.54 7.21
N LYS A 239 33.18 -14.39 7.07
CA LYS A 239 34.49 -14.09 7.63
C LYS A 239 34.33 -13.19 8.85
N PRO A 240 34.62 -13.66 10.09
CA PRO A 240 34.48 -12.87 11.30
C PRO A 240 35.21 -11.53 11.27
N GLU A 241 36.28 -11.44 10.48
CA GLU A 241 37.09 -10.24 10.29
C GLU A 241 36.28 -9.09 9.69
N ASN A 242 35.29 -9.38 8.86
CA ASN A 242 34.45 -8.35 8.24
C ASN A 242 33.53 -7.65 9.26
N TYR A 243 33.30 -8.24 10.43
CA TYR A 243 32.55 -7.60 11.52
C TYR A 243 33.41 -6.71 12.41
N HIS A 244 34.72 -6.62 12.22
CA HIS A 244 35.59 -5.81 13.08
C HIS A 244 36.14 -4.58 12.34
N PRO A 245 35.97 -3.35 12.88
CA PRO A 245 35.13 -2.98 14.03
C PRO A 245 33.63 -3.03 13.69
N TYR A 246 32.81 -3.57 14.60
CA TYR A 246 31.37 -3.78 14.32
C TYR A 246 30.59 -2.46 14.29
N ILE A 247 30.80 -1.65 15.32
CA ILE A 247 30.46 -0.24 15.32
C ILE A 247 31.73 0.49 14.95
N THR A 248 31.77 1.06 13.74
CA THR A 248 32.94 1.81 13.28
C THR A 248 33.05 3.11 14.08
N THR A 249 34.28 3.55 14.35
CA THR A 249 34.52 4.84 15.03
C THR A 249 34.10 6.04 14.18
N GLU A 250 34.08 5.88 12.86
CA GLU A 250 33.65 6.90 11.89
C GLU A 250 32.15 7.17 11.98
N TYR A 251 31.34 6.11 12.06
CA TYR A 251 29.88 6.22 12.02
C TYR A 251 29.24 6.27 13.41
N GLY A 252 29.73 5.46 14.34
CA GLY A 252 29.22 5.38 15.71
C GLY A 252 27.71 5.13 15.79
N VAL A 253 27.10 5.57 16.90
CA VAL A 253 25.65 5.42 17.14
C VAL A 253 24.81 6.29 16.20
N LYS A 254 25.34 7.45 15.80
CA LYS A 254 24.66 8.36 14.89
C LYS A 254 24.48 7.72 13.51
N GLY A 255 25.53 7.12 12.97
CA GLY A 255 25.48 6.42 11.68
C GLY A 255 24.60 5.17 11.70
N MET A 256 24.48 4.47 12.85
CA MET A 256 23.48 3.41 13.01
C MET A 256 22.04 3.93 12.84
N LEU A 257 21.74 5.11 13.38
CA LEU A 257 20.42 5.73 13.30
C LEU A 257 20.13 6.27 11.90
N GLU A 258 21.13 6.88 11.24
CA GLU A 258 21.06 7.30 9.83
C GLU A 258 20.82 6.08 8.93
N GLY A 259 21.60 5.00 9.14
CA GLY A 259 21.44 3.72 8.46
C GLY A 259 20.06 3.12 8.68
N ALA A 260 19.52 3.17 9.91
CA ALA A 260 18.20 2.66 10.25
C ALA A 260 17.10 3.39 9.48
N SER A 261 17.25 4.70 9.32
CA SER A 261 16.32 5.55 8.55
C SER A 261 16.36 5.24 7.06
N THR A 262 17.54 4.96 6.51
CA THR A 262 17.72 4.55 5.10
C THR A 262 17.14 3.16 4.85
N VAL A 263 17.50 2.16 5.66
CA VAL A 263 17.01 0.78 5.47
C VAL A 263 15.55 0.61 5.88
N PHE A 264 14.96 1.59 6.57
CA PHE A 264 13.53 1.64 6.87
C PHE A 264 12.67 1.49 5.62
N PHE A 265 13.16 1.97 4.46
CA PHE A 265 12.53 1.75 3.17
C PHE A 265 12.14 0.28 2.93
N ALA A 266 12.95 -0.68 3.39
CA ALA A 266 12.69 -2.10 3.20
C ALA A 266 11.45 -2.59 3.98
N TYR A 267 11.00 -1.86 4.99
CA TYR A 267 9.82 -2.18 5.80
C TYR A 267 8.54 -1.50 5.30
N ILE A 268 8.62 -0.66 4.27
CA ILE A 268 7.44 -0.04 3.64
C ILE A 268 6.65 -1.13 2.92
N GLY A 269 5.33 -1.16 3.12
CA GLY A 269 4.43 -2.02 2.34
C GLY A 269 3.55 -2.96 3.17
N PHE A 270 3.78 -3.16 4.47
CA PHE A 270 2.82 -3.93 5.28
C PHE A 270 1.46 -3.23 5.38
N ASP A 271 1.45 -1.91 5.30
CA ASP A 271 0.25 -1.07 5.28
C ASP A 271 -0.59 -1.33 4.01
N SER A 272 0.01 -1.81 2.92
CA SER A 272 -0.72 -2.17 1.70
C SER A 272 -1.71 -3.32 1.94
N VAL A 273 -1.46 -4.17 2.94
CA VAL A 273 -2.39 -5.22 3.37
C VAL A 273 -3.73 -4.62 3.82
N SER A 274 -3.72 -3.43 4.42
CA SER A 274 -4.96 -2.74 4.79
C SER A 274 -5.75 -2.23 3.58
N THR A 275 -5.10 -2.00 2.44
CA THR A 275 -5.77 -1.55 1.22
C THR A 275 -6.56 -2.67 0.54
N THR A 276 -6.29 -3.93 0.89
CA THR A 276 -7.01 -5.12 0.41
C THR A 276 -8.08 -5.59 1.41
N ALA A 277 -8.42 -4.76 2.41
CA ALA A 277 -9.45 -5.07 3.41
C ALA A 277 -10.79 -5.52 2.81
N GLN A 278 -11.19 -4.93 1.68
CA GLN A 278 -12.45 -5.25 1.00
C GLN A 278 -12.43 -6.63 0.31
N GLU A 279 -11.24 -7.15 0.01
CA GLU A 279 -11.03 -8.46 -0.63
C GLU A 279 -10.69 -9.56 0.40
N ALA A 280 -10.49 -9.19 1.67
CA ALA A 280 -10.16 -10.10 2.75
C ALA A 280 -11.38 -10.85 3.27
N ARG A 281 -11.24 -12.17 3.47
CA ARG A 281 -12.18 -12.97 4.23
C ARG A 281 -12.00 -12.64 5.71
N ASP A 282 -13.07 -12.42 6.45
CA ASP A 282 -13.05 -12.00 7.87
C ASP A 282 -11.94 -10.95 8.19
N PRO A 283 -12.04 -9.74 7.61
CA PRO A 283 -10.97 -8.74 7.64
C PRO A 283 -10.56 -8.36 9.05
N GLN A 284 -11.49 -8.41 10.01
CA GLN A 284 -11.26 -7.98 11.38
C GLN A 284 -10.25 -8.85 12.13
N VAL A 285 -10.07 -10.11 11.69
CA VAL A 285 -9.12 -11.07 12.26
C VAL A 285 -7.93 -11.26 11.32
N ASN A 286 -8.21 -11.41 10.02
CA ASN A 286 -7.18 -11.77 9.05
C ASN A 286 -6.26 -10.60 8.66
N LEU A 287 -6.73 -9.34 8.70
CA LEU A 287 -5.86 -8.17 8.47
C LEU A 287 -4.79 -8.02 9.57
N PRO A 288 -5.13 -8.04 10.88
CA PRO A 288 -4.12 -8.06 11.94
C PRO A 288 -3.06 -9.14 11.77
N ILE A 289 -3.48 -10.37 11.45
CA ILE A 289 -2.57 -11.51 11.25
C ILE A 289 -1.65 -11.23 10.06
N GLY A 290 -2.20 -10.83 8.91
CA GLY A 290 -1.42 -10.53 7.71
C GLY A 290 -0.39 -9.41 7.92
N ILE A 291 -0.78 -8.33 8.59
CA ILE A 291 0.10 -7.18 8.90
C ILE A 291 1.25 -7.63 9.82
N MET A 292 0.93 -8.32 10.92
CA MET A 292 1.94 -8.74 11.90
C MET A 292 2.88 -9.82 11.36
N SER A 293 2.34 -10.83 10.68
CA SER A 293 3.12 -11.89 10.05
C SER A 293 4.10 -11.32 9.02
N THR A 294 3.66 -10.34 8.22
CA THR A 294 4.52 -9.64 7.25
C THR A 294 5.75 -9.04 7.91
N ILE A 295 5.57 -8.23 8.96
CA ILE A 295 6.69 -7.55 9.62
C ILE A 295 7.64 -8.53 10.31
N VAL A 296 7.11 -9.55 10.98
CA VAL A 296 7.95 -10.54 11.68
C VAL A 296 8.81 -11.31 10.67
N ILE A 297 8.19 -11.82 9.60
CA ILE A 297 8.89 -12.59 8.56
C ILE A 297 9.91 -11.69 7.85
N ALA A 298 9.52 -10.48 7.45
CA ALA A 298 10.42 -9.53 6.81
C ALA A 298 11.63 -9.19 7.69
N THR A 299 11.41 -8.93 8.98
CA THR A 299 12.49 -8.59 9.93
C THR A 299 13.51 -9.73 10.05
N ILE A 300 13.05 -10.97 10.20
CA ILE A 300 13.93 -12.14 10.31
C ILE A 300 14.78 -12.26 9.04
N ILE A 301 14.16 -12.16 7.86
CA ILE A 301 14.86 -12.28 6.59
C ILE A 301 15.85 -11.12 6.38
N TYR A 302 15.47 -9.88 6.70
CA TYR A 302 16.31 -8.70 6.49
C TYR A 302 17.53 -8.68 7.42
N VAL A 303 17.35 -9.06 8.68
CA VAL A 303 18.47 -9.24 9.61
C VAL A 303 19.35 -10.40 9.14
N GLY A 304 18.75 -11.54 8.73
CA GLY A 304 19.50 -12.68 8.22
C GLY A 304 20.37 -12.34 7.01
N ILE A 305 19.79 -11.70 5.99
CA ILE A 305 20.52 -11.33 4.76
C ILE A 305 21.57 -10.25 5.01
N SER A 306 21.32 -9.28 5.90
CA SER A 306 22.31 -8.24 6.24
C SER A 306 23.50 -8.83 7.00
N VAL A 307 23.27 -9.75 7.94
CA VAL A 307 24.33 -10.47 8.66
C VAL A 307 25.22 -11.21 7.67
N VAL A 308 24.66 -12.09 6.81
CA VAL A 308 25.49 -12.87 5.88
C VAL A 308 26.17 -12.00 4.83
N THR A 309 25.52 -10.92 4.35
CA THR A 309 26.09 -10.07 3.31
C THR A 309 27.32 -9.32 3.81
N VAL A 310 27.23 -8.65 4.96
CA VAL A 310 28.40 -7.96 5.55
C VAL A 310 29.41 -8.97 6.13
N GLY A 311 28.96 -10.16 6.51
CA GLY A 311 29.85 -11.25 6.92
C GLY A 311 30.73 -11.76 5.78
N VAL A 312 30.21 -11.84 4.54
CA VAL A 312 30.96 -12.31 3.37
C VAL A 312 31.79 -11.20 2.72
N ALA A 313 31.24 -9.99 2.61
CA ALA A 313 31.87 -8.84 1.95
C ALA A 313 32.15 -7.71 2.94
N HIS A 314 33.37 -7.17 2.93
CA HIS A 314 33.71 -6.00 3.73
C HIS A 314 32.87 -4.79 3.32
N TYR A 315 32.29 -4.09 4.30
CA TYR A 315 31.25 -3.07 4.07
C TYR A 315 31.56 -1.97 3.03
N PRO A 316 32.80 -1.49 2.82
CA PRO A 316 33.07 -0.47 1.80
C PRO A 316 32.84 -0.96 0.37
N LEU A 317 32.94 -2.28 0.15
CA LEU A 317 32.72 -2.91 -1.16
C LEU A 317 31.23 -3.02 -1.51
N LEU A 318 30.33 -2.76 -0.57
CA LEU A 318 28.88 -2.87 -0.76
C LEU A 318 28.24 -1.59 -1.31
N ASN A 319 29.02 -0.55 -1.62
CA ASN A 319 28.51 0.67 -2.26
C ASN A 319 28.34 0.48 -3.77
N THR A 320 27.50 -0.48 -4.16
CA THR A 320 27.24 -0.84 -5.55
C THR A 320 25.73 -0.86 -5.82
N ASP A 321 25.36 -0.97 -7.10
CA ASP A 321 23.96 -1.03 -7.51
C ASP A 321 23.31 -2.40 -7.17
N SER A 322 24.09 -3.43 -6.79
CA SER A 322 23.62 -4.82 -6.53
C SER A 322 24.36 -5.52 -5.37
N PRO A 323 24.32 -4.98 -4.14
CA PRO A 323 25.24 -5.37 -3.06
C PRO A 323 25.15 -6.83 -2.63
N VAL A 324 23.94 -7.40 -2.56
CA VAL A 324 23.74 -8.82 -2.20
C VAL A 324 24.38 -9.73 -3.25
N VAL A 325 24.21 -9.40 -4.54
CA VAL A 325 24.78 -10.18 -5.65
C VAL A 325 26.30 -10.11 -5.64
N ASP A 326 26.85 -8.92 -5.37
CA ASP A 326 28.31 -8.74 -5.29
C ASP A 326 28.92 -9.53 -4.13
N ALA A 327 28.25 -9.62 -2.99
CA ALA A 327 28.67 -10.50 -1.91
C ALA A 327 28.58 -11.98 -2.28
N VAL A 328 27.53 -12.40 -2.98
CA VAL A 328 27.39 -13.77 -3.50
C VAL A 328 28.50 -14.09 -4.52
N LYS A 329 28.91 -13.15 -5.37
CA LYS A 329 30.01 -13.33 -6.33
C LYS A 329 31.33 -13.71 -5.64
N LEU A 330 31.59 -13.19 -4.44
CA LEU A 330 32.79 -13.54 -3.65
C LEU A 330 32.82 -15.01 -3.20
N THR A 331 31.68 -15.70 -3.18
CA THR A 331 31.62 -17.14 -2.86
C THR A 331 32.07 -18.03 -4.02
N GLY A 332 32.12 -17.50 -5.24
CA GLY A 332 32.40 -18.25 -6.47
C GLY A 332 31.25 -19.11 -6.99
N MET A 333 30.10 -19.15 -6.30
CA MET A 333 28.94 -19.96 -6.70
C MET A 333 28.11 -19.29 -7.80
N LYS A 334 28.48 -19.50 -9.07
CA LYS A 334 27.78 -18.90 -10.23
C LYS A 334 26.28 -19.21 -10.28
N TRP A 335 25.86 -20.41 -9.89
CA TRP A 335 24.45 -20.78 -9.86
C TRP A 335 23.67 -19.95 -8.82
N LEU A 336 24.31 -19.61 -7.70
CA LEU A 336 23.71 -18.80 -6.64
C LEU A 336 23.63 -17.33 -7.06
N VAL A 337 24.62 -16.82 -7.80
CA VAL A 337 24.59 -15.47 -8.40
C VAL A 337 23.33 -15.31 -9.27
N LEU A 338 23.16 -16.18 -10.26
CA LEU A 338 22.00 -16.14 -11.17
C LEU A 338 20.67 -16.32 -10.42
N LEU A 339 20.62 -17.23 -9.44
CA LEU A 339 19.42 -17.43 -8.64
C LEU A 339 19.07 -16.17 -7.82
N THR A 340 20.08 -15.52 -7.24
CA THR A 340 19.92 -14.28 -6.45
C THR A 340 19.42 -13.13 -7.32
N GLU A 341 19.96 -12.98 -8.54
CA GLU A 341 19.53 -11.97 -9.51
C GLU A 341 18.08 -12.17 -9.95
N LEU A 342 17.71 -13.40 -10.31
CA LEU A 342 16.32 -13.74 -10.65
C LEU A 342 15.38 -13.51 -9.46
N GLY A 343 15.81 -13.88 -8.25
CA GLY A 343 15.09 -13.61 -7.01
C GLY A 343 14.89 -12.11 -6.78
N ALA A 344 15.92 -11.30 -6.99
CA ALA A 344 15.87 -9.84 -6.85
C ALA A 344 14.95 -9.19 -7.89
N LEU A 345 14.96 -9.67 -9.15
CA LEU A 345 14.05 -9.21 -10.20
C LEU A 345 12.59 -9.53 -9.87
N ALA A 346 12.29 -10.76 -9.44
CA ALA A 346 10.96 -11.16 -9.01
C ALA A 346 10.50 -10.36 -7.78
N ALA A 347 11.40 -10.16 -6.82
CA ALA A 347 11.19 -9.38 -5.62
C ALA A 347 10.76 -7.95 -5.91
N THR A 348 11.59 -7.23 -6.66
CA THR A 348 11.38 -5.81 -6.98
C THR A 348 10.15 -5.63 -7.88
N THR A 349 9.90 -6.53 -8.84
CA THR A 349 8.68 -6.51 -9.66
C THR A 349 7.41 -6.62 -8.79
N SER A 350 7.40 -7.56 -7.84
CA SER A 350 6.29 -7.74 -6.89
C SER A 350 6.06 -6.49 -6.02
N VAL A 351 7.12 -5.82 -5.58
CA VAL A 351 6.97 -4.58 -4.78
C VAL A 351 6.42 -3.42 -5.62
N ILE A 352 6.92 -3.21 -6.85
CA ILE A 352 6.39 -2.18 -7.76
C ILE A 352 4.89 -2.40 -7.97
N LEU A 353 4.48 -3.66 -8.17
CA LEU A 353 3.09 -4.04 -8.33
C LEU A 353 2.24 -3.67 -7.11
N VAL A 354 2.68 -4.03 -5.90
CA VAL A 354 1.94 -3.74 -4.66
C VAL A 354 1.79 -2.23 -4.43
N LEU A 355 2.86 -1.45 -4.60
CA LEU A 355 2.83 0.00 -4.39
C LEU A 355 1.93 0.71 -5.43
N LEU A 356 1.98 0.29 -6.70
CA LEU A 356 1.13 0.85 -7.76
C LEU A 356 -0.33 0.37 -7.69
N ILE A 357 -0.64 -0.69 -6.93
CA ILE A 357 -2.04 -1.07 -6.61
C ILE A 357 -2.59 -0.22 -5.46
N ALA A 358 -1.76 0.09 -4.46
CA ALA A 358 -2.18 0.85 -3.28
C ALA A 358 -2.48 2.33 -3.63
N GLN A 359 -1.61 2.97 -4.42
CA GLN A 359 -1.71 4.40 -4.70
C GLN A 359 -3.05 4.83 -5.35
N PRO A 360 -3.56 4.18 -6.42
CA PRO A 360 -4.81 4.59 -7.05
C PRO A 360 -6.03 4.42 -6.12
N ARG A 361 -5.97 3.49 -5.15
CA ARG A 361 -7.05 3.28 -4.16
C ARG A 361 -7.13 4.42 -3.16
N VAL A 362 -5.98 4.93 -2.70
CA VAL A 362 -5.93 6.12 -1.84
C VAL A 362 -6.46 7.34 -2.59
N LEU A 363 -6.01 7.56 -3.83
CA LEU A 363 -6.52 8.63 -4.69
C LEU A 363 -8.03 8.53 -4.94
N TYR A 364 -8.53 7.32 -5.19
CA TYR A 364 -9.95 7.04 -5.36
C TYR A 364 -10.76 7.38 -4.09
N ALA A 365 -10.28 6.98 -2.91
CA ALA A 365 -10.92 7.31 -1.64
C ALA A 365 -10.96 8.82 -1.40
N MET A 366 -9.84 9.52 -1.60
CA MET A 366 -9.76 10.98 -1.48
C MET A 366 -10.66 11.70 -2.47
N ALA A 367 -10.83 11.16 -3.68
CA ALA A 367 -11.69 11.73 -4.72
C ALA A 367 -13.17 11.60 -4.36
N ASN A 368 -13.56 10.45 -3.78
CA ASN A 368 -14.92 10.23 -3.27
C ASN A 368 -15.24 11.10 -2.06
N ASP A 369 -14.24 11.46 -1.26
CA ASP A 369 -14.41 12.44 -0.17
C ASP A 369 -14.36 13.91 -0.65
N GLY A 370 -14.15 14.13 -1.96
CA GLY A 370 -14.14 15.44 -2.60
C GLY A 370 -12.88 16.26 -2.36
N LEU A 371 -11.83 15.67 -1.78
CA LEU A 371 -10.58 16.36 -1.45
C LEU A 371 -9.66 16.55 -2.66
N VAL A 372 -9.76 15.66 -3.66
CA VAL A 372 -9.06 15.77 -4.95
C VAL A 372 -10.09 15.81 -6.11
N PRO A 373 -9.70 16.19 -7.34
CA PRO A 373 -10.60 16.22 -8.48
C PRO A 373 -11.36 14.91 -8.73
N ARG A 374 -12.65 15.01 -9.06
CA ARG A 374 -13.55 13.84 -9.21
C ARG A 374 -13.15 12.88 -10.33
N PHE A 375 -12.32 13.29 -11.29
CA PHE A 375 -11.86 12.37 -12.33
C PHE A 375 -10.97 11.23 -11.79
N PHE A 376 -10.36 11.38 -10.61
CA PHE A 376 -9.66 10.30 -9.92
C PHE A 376 -10.61 9.23 -9.34
N ALA A 377 -11.91 9.52 -9.26
CA ALA A 377 -12.95 8.55 -8.88
C ALA A 377 -13.47 7.74 -10.09
N ASN A 378 -12.99 7.99 -11.31
CA ASN A 378 -13.46 7.27 -12.50
C ASN A 378 -12.98 5.81 -12.48
N VAL A 379 -13.93 4.89 -12.54
CA VAL A 379 -13.70 3.44 -12.61
C VAL A 379 -13.98 2.94 -14.02
N HIS A 380 -13.12 2.07 -14.54
CA HIS A 380 -13.31 1.47 -15.86
C HIS A 380 -14.53 0.53 -15.86
N PRO A 381 -15.45 0.63 -16.84
CA PRO A 381 -16.70 -0.14 -16.85
C PRO A 381 -16.49 -1.67 -16.89
N THR A 382 -15.51 -2.13 -17.68
CA THR A 382 -15.19 -3.57 -17.83
C THR A 382 -14.27 -4.11 -16.73
N TYR A 383 -13.10 -3.47 -16.50
CA TYR A 383 -12.08 -3.97 -15.59
C TYR A 383 -12.32 -3.63 -14.11
N LYS A 384 -13.26 -2.73 -13.81
CA LYS A 384 -13.58 -2.26 -12.45
C LYS A 384 -12.36 -1.70 -11.68
N THR A 385 -11.36 -1.20 -12.41
CA THR A 385 -10.15 -0.56 -11.86
C THR A 385 -10.25 0.97 -11.96
N PRO A 386 -9.63 1.73 -11.04
CA PRO A 386 -9.59 3.20 -11.09
C PRO A 386 -8.64 3.68 -12.22
N SER A 387 -9.13 3.67 -13.45
CA SER A 387 -8.32 3.80 -14.68
C SER A 387 -7.49 5.08 -14.75
N THR A 388 -8.10 6.22 -14.41
CA THR A 388 -7.45 7.53 -14.55
C THR A 388 -6.35 7.71 -13.51
N SER A 389 -6.63 7.31 -12.26
CA SER A 389 -5.66 7.31 -11.17
C SER A 389 -4.47 6.41 -11.49
N THR A 390 -4.72 5.17 -11.94
CA THR A 390 -3.66 4.22 -12.31
C THR A 390 -2.77 4.75 -13.42
N LEU A 391 -3.35 5.32 -14.49
CA LEU A 391 -2.56 5.80 -15.62
C LEU A 391 -1.69 7.00 -15.25
N ILE A 392 -2.24 8.00 -14.55
CA ILE A 392 -1.49 9.20 -14.14
C ILE A 392 -0.37 8.82 -13.17
N SER A 393 -0.70 8.06 -12.14
CA SER A 393 0.25 7.57 -11.14
C SER A 393 1.38 6.75 -11.76
N GLY A 394 1.04 5.81 -12.65
CA GLY A 394 2.01 4.96 -13.31
C GLY A 394 2.95 5.69 -14.26
N ILE A 395 2.42 6.65 -15.04
CA ILE A 395 3.24 7.50 -15.92
C ILE A 395 4.19 8.37 -15.09
N LEU A 396 3.70 9.02 -14.04
CA LEU A 396 4.53 9.83 -13.15
C LEU A 396 5.62 8.98 -12.47
N CYS A 397 5.25 7.79 -11.97
CA CYS A 397 6.20 6.82 -11.42
C CYS A 397 7.30 6.45 -12.43
N ALA A 398 6.92 6.15 -13.68
CA ALA A 398 7.87 5.78 -14.73
C ALA A 398 8.88 6.91 -15.00
N PHE A 399 8.41 8.16 -15.10
CA PHE A 399 9.30 9.32 -15.27
C PHE A 399 10.18 9.57 -14.05
N CYS A 400 9.65 9.42 -12.83
CA CYS A 400 10.45 9.53 -11.61
C CYS A 400 11.57 8.48 -11.59
N GLY A 401 11.27 7.21 -11.92
CA GLY A 401 12.29 6.16 -12.01
C GLY A 401 13.29 6.37 -13.15
N GLY A 402 12.85 6.97 -14.26
CA GLY A 402 13.70 7.29 -15.41
C GLY A 402 14.66 8.46 -15.19
N LEU A 403 14.24 9.48 -14.42
CA LEU A 403 14.93 10.78 -14.33
C LEU A 403 15.66 11.00 -13.02
N LEU A 404 15.18 10.46 -11.91
CA LEU A 404 15.66 10.81 -10.57
C LEU A 404 16.59 9.73 -9.99
N PRO A 405 17.58 10.13 -9.18
CA PRO A 405 18.49 9.18 -8.54
C PRO A 405 17.78 8.43 -7.41
N ILE A 406 18.19 7.17 -7.22
CA ILE A 406 17.55 6.26 -6.26
C ILE A 406 17.59 6.77 -4.82
N GLN A 407 18.67 7.45 -4.42
CA GLN A 407 18.86 7.96 -3.07
C GLN A 407 17.82 9.03 -2.73
N VAL A 408 17.54 9.95 -3.66
CA VAL A 408 16.53 11.00 -3.46
C VAL A 408 15.14 10.37 -3.34
N LEU A 409 14.82 9.42 -4.22
CA LEU A 409 13.53 8.75 -4.21
C LEU A 409 13.34 7.95 -2.90
N SER A 410 14.32 7.13 -2.51
CA SER A 410 14.23 6.32 -1.29
C SER A 410 14.12 7.17 -0.04
N GLU A 411 14.91 8.24 0.05
CA GLU A 411 14.94 9.12 1.22
C GLU A 411 13.60 9.84 1.42
N ILE A 412 12.99 10.34 0.35
CA ILE A 412 11.68 11.01 0.43
C ILE A 412 10.60 9.99 0.83
N SER A 413 10.63 8.80 0.22
CA SER A 413 9.67 7.74 0.55
C SER A 413 9.77 7.32 2.02
N SER A 414 10.97 7.04 2.53
CA SER A 414 11.17 6.63 3.92
C SER A 414 10.72 7.69 4.92
N VAL A 415 11.06 8.95 4.68
CA VAL A 415 10.69 10.05 5.58
C VAL A 415 9.18 10.27 5.63
N GLY A 416 8.50 10.18 4.48
CA GLY A 416 7.03 10.19 4.41
C GLY A 416 6.42 9.06 5.23
N THR A 417 6.83 7.81 5.00
CA THR A 417 6.30 6.66 5.75
C THR A 417 6.52 6.77 7.25
N ILE A 418 7.71 7.19 7.70
CA ILE A 418 8.01 7.40 9.12
C ILE A 418 7.04 8.42 9.72
N PHE A 419 6.74 9.50 8.99
CA PHE A 419 5.76 10.49 9.39
C PHE A 419 4.33 9.93 9.43
N ALA A 420 3.92 9.13 8.44
CA ALA A 420 2.64 8.44 8.44
C ALA A 420 2.49 7.51 9.66
N TYR A 421 3.54 6.75 10.02
CA TYR A 421 3.52 5.86 11.18
C TYR A 421 3.43 6.62 12.50
N PHE A 422 4.11 7.76 12.60
CA PHE A 422 3.93 8.67 13.73
C PHE A 422 2.45 9.08 13.88
N VAL A 423 1.81 9.52 12.80
CA VAL A 423 0.41 9.96 12.84
C VAL A 423 -0.55 8.81 13.16
N VAL A 424 -0.35 7.60 12.62
CA VAL A 424 -1.21 6.44 12.94
C VAL A 424 -1.10 6.03 14.40
N ASN A 425 0.12 6.03 14.96
CA ASN A 425 0.33 5.77 16.39
C ASN A 425 -0.41 6.79 17.27
N ILE A 426 -0.33 8.07 16.93
CA ILE A 426 -1.09 9.13 17.60
C ILE A 426 -2.60 8.96 17.38
N GLY A 427 -3.03 8.54 16.19
CA GLY A 427 -4.41 8.26 15.84
C GLY A 427 -5.03 7.18 16.74
N VAL A 428 -4.31 6.09 17.01
CA VAL A 428 -4.76 5.04 17.95
C VAL A 428 -4.90 5.59 19.37
N ILE A 429 -3.96 6.41 19.85
CA ILE A 429 -4.06 7.05 21.17
C ILE A 429 -5.32 7.91 21.28
N ILE A 430 -5.52 8.79 20.30
CA ILE A 430 -6.69 9.68 20.24
C ILE A 430 -7.97 8.86 20.19
N LEU A 431 -8.01 7.82 19.36
CA LEU A 431 -9.16 6.95 19.22
C LEU A 431 -9.47 6.16 20.49
N ARG A 432 -8.47 5.71 21.24
CA ARG A 432 -8.67 5.03 22.53
C ARG A 432 -9.14 5.99 23.63
N TYR A 433 -8.78 7.27 23.56
CA TYR A 433 -9.29 8.28 24.47
C TYR A 433 -10.73 8.69 24.13
N THR A 434 -11.01 8.90 22.84
CA THR A 434 -12.29 9.42 22.33
C THR A 434 -13.37 8.35 22.14
N ARG A 435 -13.00 7.11 21.80
CA ARG A 435 -13.93 6.01 21.48
C ARG A 435 -13.66 4.76 22.32
N LYS A 436 -13.94 4.83 23.62
CA LYS A 436 -13.65 3.75 24.58
C LYS A 436 -14.53 2.51 24.38
N THR A 437 -15.80 2.70 24.01
CA THR A 437 -16.84 1.65 23.95
C THR A 437 -16.85 0.84 22.66
N VAL A 438 -16.15 1.29 21.61
CA VAL A 438 -16.11 0.56 20.32
C VAL A 438 -15.42 -0.81 20.52
N PRO A 439 -16.10 -1.92 20.16
CA PRO A 439 -15.51 -3.24 20.27
C PRO A 439 -14.35 -3.36 19.28
N ARG A 440 -13.24 -3.93 19.76
CA ARG A 440 -12.01 -4.12 18.99
C ARG A 440 -11.65 -5.58 19.09
N ARG A 441 -11.67 -6.30 17.97
CA ARG A 441 -11.29 -7.71 17.91
C ARG A 441 -9.78 -7.89 18.11
N PHE A 442 -8.98 -6.99 17.55
CA PHE A 442 -7.56 -6.85 17.89
C PHE A 442 -7.31 -5.55 18.66
N LYS A 443 -6.51 -5.63 19.73
CA LYS A 443 -6.09 -4.47 20.53
C LYS A 443 -4.58 -4.51 20.67
N VAL A 444 -3.94 -3.37 20.43
CA VAL A 444 -2.51 -3.18 20.75
C VAL A 444 -2.25 -3.57 22.22
N PRO A 445 -1.29 -4.47 22.49
CA PRO A 445 -0.93 -4.90 23.84
C PRO A 445 -0.29 -3.77 24.64
N GLY A 446 -0.14 -3.93 25.97
CA GLY A 446 0.52 -2.90 26.81
C GLY A 446 -0.31 -1.64 27.08
N GLY A 447 -1.62 -1.68 26.82
CA GLY A 447 -2.55 -0.60 27.16
C GLY A 447 -2.65 0.51 26.11
N PRO A 448 -3.47 1.55 26.37
CA PRO A 448 -3.83 2.57 25.38
C PRO A 448 -2.71 3.53 24.96
N PHE A 449 -1.73 3.74 25.83
CA PHE A 449 -0.75 4.81 25.64
C PHE A 449 0.68 4.33 25.47
N LEU A 450 1.05 3.19 26.08
CA LEU A 450 2.46 2.79 26.17
C LEU A 450 3.03 2.39 24.82
N LEU A 451 2.47 1.36 24.15
CA LEU A 451 2.99 0.91 22.86
C LEU A 451 2.77 1.93 21.73
N PRO A 452 1.56 2.51 21.54
CA PRO A 452 1.40 3.56 20.53
C PRO A 452 2.28 4.79 20.81
N GLY A 453 2.45 5.19 22.07
CA GLY A 453 3.32 6.30 22.46
C GLY A 453 4.80 6.00 22.22
N LEU A 454 5.24 4.78 22.51
CA LEU A 454 6.57 4.29 22.17
C LEU A 454 6.78 4.27 20.65
N GLY A 455 5.77 3.87 19.88
CA GLY A 455 5.81 3.88 18.40
C GLY A 455 5.93 5.29 17.83
N ALA A 456 5.19 6.25 18.38
CA ALA A 456 5.32 7.66 18.02
C ALA A 456 6.71 8.20 18.36
N ALA A 457 7.22 7.90 19.57
CA ALA A 457 8.56 8.33 20.00
C ALA A 457 9.68 7.69 19.15
N SER A 458 9.56 6.41 18.81
CA SER A 458 10.56 5.71 18.01
C SER A 458 10.53 6.13 16.53
N SER A 459 9.35 6.48 16.00
CA SER A 459 9.22 7.10 14.67
C SER A 459 9.91 8.47 14.64
N LEU A 460 9.74 9.30 15.67
CA LEU A 460 10.46 10.59 15.79
C LEU A 460 11.97 10.39 15.90
N LEU A 461 12.42 9.35 16.61
CA LEU A 461 13.83 9.00 16.72
C LEU A 461 14.43 8.60 15.36
N LEU A 462 13.73 7.79 14.54
CA LEU A 462 14.17 7.54 13.16
C LEU A 462 14.12 8.79 12.30
N LEU A 463 13.11 9.65 12.46
CA LEU A 463 13.05 10.91 11.71
C LEU A 463 14.24 11.82 12.02
N GLN A 464 14.78 11.78 13.24
CA GLN A 464 16.02 12.50 13.60
C GLN A 464 17.26 11.93 12.90
N GLY A 465 17.27 10.63 12.58
CA GLY A 465 18.32 9.98 11.79
C GLY A 465 18.20 10.24 10.28
N ALA A 466 17.06 10.71 9.80
CA ALA A 466 16.90 11.00 8.39
C ALA A 466 17.75 12.20 7.96
N LYS A 467 18.19 12.20 6.69
CA LYS A 467 18.94 13.33 6.13
C LYS A 467 18.08 14.59 6.14
N GLN A 468 18.70 15.73 6.48
CA GLN A 468 18.01 17.03 6.54
C GLN A 468 17.36 17.39 5.20
N ASP A 469 18.04 17.13 4.08
CA ASP A 469 17.50 17.35 2.74
C ASP A 469 16.17 16.59 2.52
N ALA A 470 16.06 15.37 3.03
CA ALA A 470 14.85 14.55 2.90
C ALA A 470 13.68 15.13 3.70
N ILE A 471 13.94 15.59 4.92
CA ILE A 471 12.95 16.26 5.78
C ILE A 471 12.48 17.56 5.14
N ILE A 472 13.41 18.38 4.61
CA ILE A 472 13.06 19.63 3.93
C ILE A 472 12.18 19.35 2.70
N ARG A 473 12.53 18.34 1.89
CA ARG A 473 11.72 17.94 0.72
C ARG A 473 10.31 17.49 1.13
N LEU A 474 10.18 16.71 2.20
CA LEU A 474 8.86 16.37 2.75
C LEU A 474 8.11 17.62 3.18
N LEU A 475 8.71 18.51 3.99
CA LEU A 475 8.04 19.72 4.46
C LEU A 475 7.57 20.63 3.31
N VAL A 476 8.37 20.76 2.26
CA VAL A 476 7.98 21.49 1.04
C VAL A 476 6.79 20.82 0.35
N TRP A 477 6.80 19.49 0.22
CA TRP A 477 5.67 18.73 -0.33
C TRP A 477 4.38 18.92 0.50
N MET A 478 4.50 18.87 1.82
CA MET A 478 3.38 19.09 2.73
C MET A 478 2.85 20.52 2.65
N ALA A 479 3.73 21.52 2.46
CA ALA A 479 3.34 22.90 2.25
C ALA A 479 2.54 23.06 0.94
N ILE A 480 2.97 22.40 -0.14
CA ILE A 480 2.23 22.37 -1.42
C ILE A 480 0.85 21.72 -1.21
N GLY A 481 0.81 20.58 -0.52
CA GLY A 481 -0.45 19.89 -0.18
C GLY A 481 -1.40 20.79 0.61
N LEU A 482 -0.87 21.54 1.58
CA LEU A 482 -1.67 22.47 2.37
C LEU A 482 -2.25 23.61 1.51
N LEU A 483 -1.49 24.14 0.55
CA LEU A 483 -1.99 25.13 -0.41
C LEU A 483 -3.13 24.52 -1.25
N VAL A 484 -2.95 23.31 -1.79
CA VAL A 484 -3.99 22.61 -2.56
C VAL A 484 -5.26 22.41 -1.72
N TYR A 485 -5.13 22.05 -0.44
CA TYR A 485 -6.28 21.93 0.46
C TYR A 485 -7.00 23.25 0.69
N ILE A 486 -6.26 24.33 0.94
CA ILE A 486 -6.84 25.66 1.19
C ILE A 486 -7.61 26.16 -0.04
N PHE A 487 -7.06 25.97 -1.25
CA PHE A 487 -7.67 26.48 -2.48
C PHE A 487 -8.76 25.58 -3.06
N TYR A 488 -8.59 24.26 -2.97
CA TYR A 488 -9.49 23.27 -3.58
C TYR A 488 -10.23 22.42 -2.54
N GLY A 489 -9.50 21.68 -1.71
CA GLY A 489 -10.06 20.64 -0.83
C GLY A 489 -11.13 21.17 0.14
N ARG A 490 -10.88 22.32 0.77
CA ARG A 490 -11.82 22.97 1.70
C ARG A 490 -13.17 23.35 1.06
N ARG A 491 -13.19 23.61 -0.25
CA ARG A 491 -14.41 23.99 -0.97
C ARG A 491 -15.21 22.78 -1.44
N HIS A 492 -14.55 21.65 -1.68
CA HIS A 492 -15.14 20.46 -2.30
C HIS A 492 -15.32 19.28 -1.34
N SER A 493 -14.86 19.38 -0.07
CA SER A 493 -15.03 18.30 0.90
C SER A 493 -16.50 17.93 1.11
N GLU A 494 -16.79 16.64 0.96
CA GLU A 494 -18.13 16.04 1.02
C GLU A 494 -18.50 15.59 2.45
N ILE A 495 -17.73 15.99 3.47
CA ILE A 495 -17.90 15.50 4.84
C ILE A 495 -19.28 15.85 5.44
N ASN A 496 -19.84 16.99 5.05
CA ASN A 496 -21.13 17.50 5.51
C ASN A 496 -22.21 17.43 4.42
N ASN A 497 -22.07 16.54 3.43
CA ASN A 497 -23.08 16.40 2.39
C ASN A 497 -24.35 15.75 2.97
N PRO A 498 -25.50 16.47 3.03
CA PRO A 498 -26.71 15.96 3.67
C PRO A 498 -27.22 14.65 3.05
N ARG A 499 -26.99 14.44 1.75
CA ARG A 499 -27.43 13.22 1.05
C ARG A 499 -26.66 11.98 1.50
N LEU A 500 -25.35 12.12 1.70
CA LEU A 500 -24.49 11.02 2.15
C LEU A 500 -24.79 10.66 3.61
N GLU A 501 -25.10 11.66 4.43
CA GLU A 501 -25.51 11.47 5.82
C GLU A 501 -26.85 10.73 5.90
N GLU A 502 -27.85 11.14 5.11
CA GLU A 502 -29.15 10.45 5.03
C GLU A 502 -28.99 8.98 4.59
N GLN A 503 -28.16 8.70 3.59
CA GLN A 503 -27.88 7.32 3.15
C GLN A 503 -27.20 6.48 4.23
N SER A 504 -26.21 7.05 4.93
CA SER A 504 -25.55 6.35 6.05
C SER A 504 -26.52 6.06 7.20
N MET A 505 -27.46 6.98 7.46
CA MET A 505 -28.51 6.81 8.46
C MET A 505 -29.52 5.73 8.07
N ARG A 506 -29.84 5.57 6.78
CA ARG A 506 -30.70 4.47 6.31
C ARG A 506 -30.08 3.11 6.55
N VAL A 507 -28.79 2.94 6.22
CA VAL A 507 -28.09 1.67 6.47
C VAL A 507 -27.99 1.36 7.95
N ILE A 508 -27.69 2.36 8.78
CA ILE A 508 -27.80 2.21 10.24
C ILE A 508 -29.23 1.76 10.60
N HIS A 509 -30.26 2.43 10.11
CA HIS A 509 -31.64 2.09 10.43
C HIS A 509 -32.01 0.65 10.07
N GLU A 510 -31.68 0.21 8.85
CA GLU A 510 -31.94 -1.15 8.37
C GLU A 510 -31.26 -2.17 9.28
N ASN A 511 -29.95 -2.01 9.53
CA ASN A 511 -29.18 -2.89 10.40
C ASN A 511 -29.69 -2.94 11.84
N PHE A 512 -30.21 -1.82 12.37
CA PHE A 512 -30.82 -1.79 13.71
C PHE A 512 -32.25 -2.34 13.75
N SER A 513 -32.99 -2.27 12.64
CA SER A 513 -34.41 -2.66 12.57
C SER A 513 -34.64 -4.16 12.36
N THR A 514 -33.73 -4.87 11.68
CA THR A 514 -33.92 -6.28 11.29
C THR A 514 -33.62 -7.31 12.38
N ASN A 515 -33.32 -6.90 13.63
CA ASN A 515 -32.94 -7.80 14.73
C ASN A 515 -31.75 -8.74 14.44
N THR A 516 -31.07 -8.60 13.30
CA THR A 516 -29.90 -9.35 12.87
C THR A 516 -28.62 -8.79 13.50
N LEU A 517 -28.66 -8.47 14.79
CA LEU A 517 -27.47 -8.27 15.61
C LEU A 517 -26.88 -9.65 15.95
N ASN A 518 -26.36 -10.33 14.92
CA ASN A 518 -25.34 -11.36 15.08
C ASN A 518 -24.02 -10.91 14.44
N TYR A 519 -23.80 -9.58 14.39
CA TYR A 519 -22.48 -9.00 14.17
C TYR A 519 -21.90 -8.53 15.51
N ASN A 520 -21.21 -9.46 16.19
CA ASN A 520 -20.03 -9.18 17.01
C ASN A 520 -20.09 -8.08 18.09
N GLY A 521 -21.00 -8.20 19.06
CA GLY A 521 -20.78 -7.64 20.40
C GLY A 521 -21.19 -6.18 20.63
N TYR A 522 -22.01 -5.60 19.76
CA TYR A 522 -22.65 -4.29 19.99
C TYR A 522 -23.97 -4.46 20.75
N LEU A 523 -23.90 -4.84 22.03
CA LEU A 523 -25.02 -4.64 22.96
C LEU A 523 -24.71 -3.41 23.80
N ASP A 524 -25.10 -2.24 23.32
CA ASP A 524 -25.17 -1.05 24.18
C ASP A 524 -26.58 -0.48 24.08
N ASP A 525 -27.37 -0.61 25.15
CA ASP A 525 -28.72 -0.05 25.23
C ASP A 525 -28.71 1.48 25.08
N ASP A 526 -27.59 2.13 25.42
CA ASP A 526 -27.37 3.55 25.20
C ASP A 526 -27.36 3.92 23.71
N LEU A 527 -26.81 3.08 22.84
CA LEU A 527 -26.77 3.31 21.39
C LEU A 527 -28.18 3.25 20.76
N ARG A 528 -29.01 2.29 21.18
CA ARG A 528 -30.42 2.20 20.73
C ARG A 528 -31.22 3.42 21.18
N GLN A 529 -31.03 3.88 22.42
CA GLN A 529 -31.69 5.08 22.90
C GLN A 529 -31.20 6.35 22.18
N GLN A 530 -29.91 6.44 21.84
CA GLN A 530 -29.37 7.56 21.08
C GLN A 530 -29.92 7.62 19.65
N TYR A 531 -29.97 6.48 18.96
CA TYR A 531 -30.61 6.36 17.65
C TYR A 531 -32.07 6.83 17.70
N ALA A 532 -32.84 6.33 18.68
CA ALA A 532 -34.23 6.74 18.88
C ALA A 532 -34.38 8.25 19.13
N ARG A 533 -33.48 8.87 19.92
CA ARG A 533 -33.47 10.32 20.19
C ARG A 533 -33.17 11.16 18.93
N GLN A 534 -32.42 10.63 17.97
CA GLN A 534 -32.10 11.33 16.73
C GLN A 534 -33.20 11.21 15.68
N VAL A 535 -33.77 10.02 15.50
CA VAL A 535 -34.97 9.84 14.67
C VAL A 535 -36.09 10.76 15.17
N ALA A 536 -36.26 10.88 16.48
CA ALA A 536 -37.20 11.83 17.07
C ALA A 536 -36.86 13.30 16.74
N ARG A 537 -35.58 13.70 16.77
CA ARG A 537 -35.15 15.07 16.41
C ARG A 537 -35.29 15.39 14.92
N GLN A 538 -35.06 14.42 14.03
CA GLN A 538 -35.30 14.59 12.59
C GLN A 538 -36.78 14.73 12.30
N MET A 539 -37.63 13.91 12.93
CA MET A 539 -39.09 14.07 12.83
C MET A 539 -39.57 15.43 13.35
N ASP A 540 -38.91 15.99 14.36
CA ASP A 540 -39.21 17.33 14.89
C ASP A 540 -38.75 18.47 13.95
N TYR A 541 -37.74 18.21 13.11
CA TYR A 541 -37.23 19.15 12.10
C TYR A 541 -38.05 19.13 10.80
N ASP A 542 -38.56 17.96 10.41
CA ASP A 542 -39.43 17.75 9.24
C ASP A 542 -40.91 18.10 9.51
N GLN A 543 -41.28 18.45 10.74
CA GLN A 543 -42.57 19.11 10.95
C GLN A 543 -42.53 20.50 10.32
N PRO A 544 -43.37 20.79 9.30
CA PRO A 544 -43.49 22.16 8.82
C PRO A 544 -43.94 22.99 10.01
N ARG A 545 -43.13 23.98 10.40
CA ARG A 545 -43.46 24.97 11.43
C ARG A 545 -44.87 25.49 11.16
N ARG A 546 -45.87 24.94 11.84
CA ARG A 546 -47.20 25.51 11.92
C ARG A 546 -47.03 26.83 12.64
N ARG A 547 -46.82 27.91 11.86
CA ARG A 547 -46.84 29.26 12.38
C ARG A 547 -48.17 29.47 13.08
N ARG A 548 -48.09 29.78 14.37
CA ARG A 548 -49.12 30.53 15.10
C ARG A 548 -49.40 31.84 14.35
N SER A 549 -50.58 31.91 13.75
CA SER A 549 -51.31 33.11 13.31
C SER A 549 -52.74 32.58 13.05
N ASP A 550 -53.85 33.05 13.61
CA ASP A 550 -54.17 34.34 14.20
C ASP A 550 -55.35 34.20 15.19
N TYR A 551 -55.57 35.29 15.90
CA TYR A 551 -56.71 35.57 16.77
C TYR A 551 -58.07 35.28 16.14
N THR A 552 -59.02 34.96 17.02
CA THR A 552 -60.48 34.92 16.83
C THR A 552 -61.04 36.20 16.22
N VAL A 553 -62.06 36.06 15.35
CA VAL A 553 -63.41 36.70 15.37
C VAL A 553 -63.97 36.68 13.94
N ASP A 554 -64.90 35.76 13.64
CA ASP A 554 -66.28 36.11 13.29
C ASP A 554 -67.10 34.87 12.92
N GLY A 555 -68.30 34.78 13.48
CA GLY A 555 -69.19 33.66 13.35
C GLY A 555 -69.98 33.67 12.04
N ARG A 556 -70.07 32.49 11.40
CA ARG A 556 -71.25 31.95 10.71
C ARG A 556 -70.99 30.49 10.33
N PRO A 557 -71.98 29.58 10.45
CA PRO A 557 -71.81 28.18 10.10
C PRO A 557 -72.07 27.98 8.61
N SER A 558 -71.20 27.24 7.92
CA SER A 558 -71.47 26.79 6.56
C SER A 558 -71.15 25.30 6.43
N SER A 559 -72.22 24.52 6.56
CA SER A 559 -72.60 23.32 5.80
C SER A 559 -71.52 22.33 5.32
N GLU A 560 -71.74 21.08 5.74
CA GLU A 560 -71.31 19.82 5.13
C GLU A 560 -71.09 19.87 3.61
N HIS A 561 -69.96 19.35 3.13
CA HIS A 561 -69.90 18.37 2.03
C HIS A 561 -68.43 17.98 1.71
N GLY A 562 -68.19 16.67 1.56
CA GLY A 562 -67.20 16.15 0.62
C GLY A 562 -65.82 15.76 1.17
N VAL A 563 -65.74 14.63 1.86
CA VAL A 563 -64.48 13.87 2.01
C VAL A 563 -64.06 13.35 0.63
N ARG A 564 -62.93 13.82 0.10
CA ARG A 564 -62.19 13.15 -0.97
C ARG A 564 -60.75 12.92 -0.52
N ASN A 565 -60.48 11.68 -0.14
CA ASN A 565 -59.14 11.12 -0.04
C ASN A 565 -58.50 11.08 -1.43
N LEU A 566 -57.31 11.67 -1.57
CA LEU A 566 -56.37 11.39 -2.65
C LEU A 566 -55.04 10.98 -2.01
N GLY A 567 -54.87 9.68 -1.84
CA GLY A 567 -53.56 9.07 -1.65
C GLY A 567 -52.91 8.86 -3.02
N HIS A 568 -51.73 9.44 -3.22
CA HIS A 568 -50.87 9.12 -4.36
C HIS A 568 -49.82 8.10 -3.91
N SER A 569 -50.01 6.86 -4.37
CA SER A 569 -49.03 5.78 -4.37
C SER A 569 -48.16 5.86 -5.63
N TYR A 570 -46.84 5.73 -5.46
CA TYR A 570 -45.88 5.53 -6.54
C TYR A 570 -45.99 4.10 -7.10
N GLU A 571 -46.33 3.96 -8.38
CA GLU A 571 -46.29 2.69 -9.10
C GLU A 571 -44.87 2.40 -9.63
N MET A 572 -44.36 1.21 -9.32
CA MET A 572 -43.32 0.55 -10.10
C MET A 572 -43.97 -0.14 -11.32
N SER A 573 -43.41 0.11 -12.49
CA SER A 573 -43.75 -0.56 -13.74
C SER A 573 -43.00 -1.89 -13.91
N GLY A 574 -43.72 -2.95 -14.27
CA GLY A 574 -43.20 -3.99 -15.17
C GLY A 574 -43.51 -5.44 -14.81
N LEU A 575 -44.61 -5.98 -15.36
CA LEU A 575 -44.65 -7.10 -16.34
C LEU A 575 -46.00 -7.84 -16.28
N SER A 576 -46.58 -8.02 -17.47
CA SER A 576 -47.94 -8.52 -17.75
C SER A 576 -47.99 -10.05 -17.93
N PRO A 577 -49.11 -10.74 -17.62
CA PRO A 577 -49.31 -12.15 -17.94
C PRO A 577 -50.35 -12.39 -19.06
N ASN A 578 -50.06 -13.33 -19.95
CA ASN A 578 -50.99 -14.09 -20.81
C ASN A 578 -50.18 -15.27 -21.38
N GLY A 579 -50.61 -16.53 -21.41
CA GLY A 579 -51.85 -17.18 -21.00
C GLY A 579 -51.78 -18.71 -21.23
N SER A 580 -52.91 -19.36 -20.95
CA SER A 580 -53.37 -20.72 -21.34
C SER A 580 -52.68 -21.99 -20.79
N SER A 581 -53.54 -22.86 -20.27
CA SER A 581 -53.40 -24.18 -19.58
C SER A 581 -53.30 -25.37 -20.56
N PRO A 582 -53.53 -26.67 -20.19
CA PRO A 582 -53.64 -27.34 -18.87
C PRO A 582 -52.83 -28.68 -18.79
N PHE A 583 -52.67 -29.28 -17.59
CA PHE A 583 -52.78 -30.75 -17.37
C PHE A 583 -52.84 -31.07 -15.86
N ASP A 584 -53.57 -32.15 -15.59
CA ASP A 584 -54.28 -32.57 -14.37
C ASP A 584 -53.46 -33.10 -13.18
N ASP A 585 -54.15 -33.00 -12.03
CA ASP A 585 -54.32 -33.96 -10.92
C ASP A 585 -53.15 -34.51 -10.09
N GLY A 586 -53.35 -34.41 -8.77
CA GLY A 586 -53.07 -35.50 -7.85
C GLY A 586 -52.34 -35.11 -6.56
N LEU A 587 -53.09 -35.01 -5.47
CA LEU A 587 -52.90 -35.67 -4.15
C LEU A 587 -51.45 -35.75 -3.58
N SER A 588 -51.13 -35.58 -2.31
CA SER A 588 -51.80 -35.39 -1.03
C SER A 588 -50.69 -35.51 0.02
N ASP A 589 -50.79 -34.76 1.13
CA ASP A 589 -50.34 -35.11 2.49
C ASP A 589 -48.86 -35.39 2.85
N GLY A 590 -48.52 -34.87 4.05
CA GLY A 590 -47.62 -35.51 5.01
C GLY A 590 -46.17 -34.98 5.01
N ALA A 591 -45.84 -33.98 5.82
CA ALA A 591 -45.44 -34.10 7.23
C ALA A 591 -44.03 -34.70 7.46
N VAL A 592 -43.17 -33.89 8.13
CA VAL A 592 -42.35 -34.20 9.33
C VAL A 592 -41.57 -35.54 9.28
N ASP A 593 -40.24 -35.62 9.35
CA ASP A 593 -39.35 -35.14 10.42
C ASP A 593 -37.88 -35.49 10.06
N SER A 594 -36.94 -34.94 10.84
CA SER A 594 -35.63 -35.45 11.27
C SER A 594 -35.03 -36.69 10.54
N GLY A 595 -33.78 -36.70 10.10
CA GLY A 595 -32.59 -36.38 10.89
C GLY A 595 -31.73 -37.64 11.10
N HIS A 596 -30.45 -37.53 10.76
CA HIS A 596 -29.31 -38.41 11.06
C HIS A 596 -29.11 -39.71 10.26
N GLY A 597 -27.87 -39.90 9.78
CA GLY A 597 -27.36 -41.23 9.44
C GLY A 597 -26.17 -41.27 8.50
N VAL A 598 -24.98 -41.06 9.05
CA VAL A 598 -23.63 -41.36 8.54
C VAL A 598 -23.52 -42.63 7.68
N GLY A 599 -22.70 -42.61 6.62
CA GLY A 599 -22.17 -43.83 6.00
C GLY A 599 -21.45 -43.62 4.65
N ALA A 600 -20.13 -43.50 4.69
CA ALA A 600 -19.24 -43.93 3.59
C ALA A 600 -18.83 -45.40 3.84
N PRO A 601 -18.04 -46.11 3.00
CA PRO A 601 -17.68 -45.95 1.58
C PRO A 601 -17.83 -47.26 0.77
N THR A 602 -17.97 -47.22 -0.57
CA THR A 602 -17.60 -48.34 -1.46
C THR A 602 -17.31 -47.88 -2.90
N THR A 603 -16.07 -48.06 -3.35
CA THR A 603 -15.67 -48.34 -4.76
C THR A 603 -15.69 -49.88 -4.98
N PRO A 604 -15.54 -50.50 -6.18
CA PRO A 604 -14.90 -50.01 -7.42
C PRO A 604 -15.49 -50.53 -8.78
N SER A 605 -14.76 -50.25 -9.89
CA SER A 605 -14.82 -50.82 -11.27
C SER A 605 -15.99 -50.33 -12.15
N GLU A 606 -15.89 -50.02 -13.45
CA GLU A 606 -15.04 -50.38 -14.61
C GLU A 606 -14.93 -49.10 -15.51
N GLY A 607 -13.95 -48.82 -16.38
CA GLY A 607 -13.26 -49.65 -17.36
C GLY A 607 -13.73 -49.31 -18.78
N ARG A 608 -13.03 -48.41 -19.50
CA ARG A 608 -12.88 -48.49 -20.97
C ARG A 608 -11.81 -47.52 -21.51
N GLN A 609 -10.71 -48.11 -21.96
CA GLN A 609 -9.83 -47.59 -23.00
C GLN A 609 -10.45 -47.93 -24.36
N GLU A 610 -10.29 -47.04 -25.34
CA GLU A 610 -10.08 -47.41 -26.74
C GLU A 610 -9.22 -46.32 -27.39
N ALA A 611 -8.28 -46.78 -28.20
CA ALA A 611 -7.22 -46.05 -28.88
C ALA A 611 -7.38 -46.23 -30.41
N ILE A 612 -6.40 -45.70 -31.16
CA ILE A 612 -5.94 -46.09 -32.52
C ILE A 612 -6.42 -45.13 -33.65
N GLU A 613 -5.55 -44.22 -34.12
CA GLU A 613 -4.67 -44.24 -35.35
C GLU A 613 -5.43 -43.72 -36.61
N ASP A 614 -4.91 -43.06 -37.65
CA ASP A 614 -3.56 -42.91 -38.19
C ASP A 614 -3.52 -41.89 -39.39
N VAL A 615 -2.31 -41.66 -39.96
CA VAL A 615 -1.96 -41.17 -41.34
C VAL A 615 -1.91 -39.64 -41.59
N ILE A 616 -0.73 -38.98 -41.64
CA ILE A 616 0.29 -38.79 -42.71
C ILE A 616 -0.15 -37.86 -43.88
N ASP A 617 0.56 -36.73 -44.07
CA ASP A 617 1.19 -36.42 -45.37
C ASP A 617 2.25 -35.29 -45.30
N VAL A 618 3.38 -35.56 -45.96
CA VAL A 618 4.49 -34.65 -46.30
C VAL A 618 4.49 -34.51 -47.82
N PRO A 619 4.93 -33.37 -48.38
CA PRO A 619 5.94 -33.51 -49.43
C PRO A 619 7.07 -32.45 -49.38
N GLU A 620 8.29 -32.92 -49.64
CA GLU A 620 9.42 -32.15 -50.16
C GLU A 620 9.26 -31.92 -51.67
N HIS A 621 9.77 -30.78 -52.19
CA HIS A 621 10.49 -30.74 -53.48
C HIS A 621 11.37 -29.48 -53.64
N LEU A 622 12.68 -29.73 -53.61
CA LEU A 622 13.85 -29.25 -54.38
C LEU A 622 13.83 -28.05 -55.37
N SER A 623 15.01 -27.40 -55.36
CA SER A 623 15.76 -26.69 -56.44
C SER A 623 15.31 -25.25 -56.79
N GLY A 624 16.17 -24.26 -57.08
CA GLY A 624 17.62 -24.15 -57.27
C GLY A 624 17.92 -22.88 -58.10
N HIS A 625 19.01 -22.16 -57.77
CA HIS A 625 19.84 -21.22 -58.59
C HIS A 625 20.47 -20.16 -57.66
N ALA A 626 21.80 -20.14 -57.42
CA ALA A 626 22.90 -19.68 -58.32
C ALA A 626 22.86 -18.15 -58.53
N GLU A 627 23.94 -17.35 -58.54
CA GLU A 627 25.38 -17.41 -58.27
C GLU A 627 25.91 -15.95 -58.43
N ALA A 628 27.22 -15.73 -58.26
CA ALA A 628 28.05 -14.50 -58.48
C ALA A 628 28.29 -13.66 -57.20
N LYS A 629 29.47 -13.64 -56.54
CA LYS A 629 30.90 -13.85 -56.90
C LYS A 629 31.52 -12.71 -57.73
N GLU A 630 32.32 -11.87 -57.07
CA GLU A 630 33.69 -11.40 -57.44
C GLU A 630 34.23 -10.59 -56.23
N GLN A 631 35.30 -11.03 -55.55
CA GLN A 631 36.74 -10.76 -55.83
C GLN A 631 37.07 -9.26 -55.86
N SER A 632 38.17 -8.71 -55.33
CA SER A 632 39.39 -9.12 -54.62
C SER A 632 39.93 -7.77 -54.04
N SER A 633 40.72 -7.67 -52.98
CA SER A 633 42.19 -7.75 -53.06
C SER A 633 42.82 -7.39 -51.69
N SER A 634 43.49 -8.36 -51.08
CA SER A 634 44.90 -8.28 -50.65
C SER A 634 45.44 -6.95 -50.11
N HIS A 635 45.89 -6.97 -48.84
CA HIS A 635 47.29 -6.66 -48.52
C HIS A 635 47.70 -7.21 -47.15
N SER A 636 48.70 -8.07 -47.19
CA SER A 636 49.55 -8.52 -46.09
C SER A 636 50.38 -7.38 -45.52
N ARG A 637 50.65 -7.38 -44.20
CA ARG A 637 52.02 -7.53 -43.66
C ARG A 637 52.05 -7.60 -42.14
N SER A 638 52.90 -8.50 -41.69
CA SER A 638 53.44 -8.75 -40.36
C SER A 638 53.92 -7.49 -39.62
N SER A 639 53.91 -7.52 -38.29
CA SER A 639 55.13 -7.49 -37.46
C SER A 639 54.80 -7.66 -35.97
N SER A 640 55.42 -8.67 -35.38
CA SER A 640 55.58 -8.89 -33.94
C SER A 640 56.53 -7.84 -33.35
N GLN A 641 56.27 -7.31 -32.14
CA GLN A 641 57.31 -7.06 -31.13
C GLN A 641 56.72 -6.63 -29.77
N HIS A 642 57.22 -7.28 -28.73
CA HIS A 642 57.13 -6.91 -27.32
C HIS A 642 57.69 -5.50 -27.05
N LEU A 643 57.10 -4.75 -26.10
CA LEU A 643 57.81 -4.12 -24.98
C LEU A 643 56.83 -3.48 -23.97
N GLN A 644 57.29 -3.51 -22.72
CA GLN A 644 56.62 -3.26 -21.43
C GLN A 644 56.42 -1.75 -21.10
N PRO A 645 55.81 -1.40 -19.95
CA PRO A 645 55.06 -0.17 -19.73
C PRO A 645 55.91 0.99 -19.17
N SER A 646 55.35 2.20 -19.19
CA SER A 646 55.92 3.39 -18.52
C SER A 646 54.89 4.12 -17.64
N PRO A 647 55.35 4.88 -16.61
CA PRO A 647 54.68 4.95 -15.30
C PRO A 647 54.38 6.39 -14.78
N GLN A 648 53.84 6.45 -13.55
CA GLN A 648 53.76 7.59 -12.60
C GLN A 648 52.65 8.64 -12.88
N THR A 649 51.94 9.22 -11.88
CA THR A 649 52.48 9.82 -10.63
C THR A 649 51.41 9.93 -9.52
N TYR A 650 51.79 9.63 -8.27
CA TYR A 650 51.14 10.07 -7.01
C TYR A 650 51.85 11.33 -6.49
N PRO A 651 51.20 12.22 -5.69
CA PRO A 651 51.92 13.13 -4.81
C PRO A 651 51.91 12.61 -3.35
N GLU A 652 53.11 12.59 -2.79
CA GLU A 652 53.49 12.16 -1.46
C GLU A 652 53.33 13.30 -0.43
N MET A 653 52.99 12.96 0.82
CA MET A 653 53.05 13.85 1.98
C MET A 653 54.49 14.05 2.46
N ALA A 654 54.84 15.27 2.90
CA ALA A 654 55.64 15.48 4.12
C ALA A 654 55.80 16.98 4.43
N HIS A 655 55.39 17.41 5.63
CA HIS A 655 56.21 18.27 6.47
C HIS A 655 55.82 18.09 7.96
N VAL A 656 56.76 17.51 8.70
CA VAL A 656 56.81 17.42 10.17
C VAL A 656 57.78 18.49 10.66
N SER A 657 57.48 19.18 11.77
CA SER A 657 58.39 19.65 12.84
C SER A 657 57.64 20.61 13.83
N PRO A 658 58.12 20.88 15.06
CA PRO A 658 57.96 20.00 16.23
C PRO A 658 57.47 20.71 17.52
N ARG A 659 57.08 19.88 18.50
CA ARG A 659 57.10 19.98 19.99
C ARG A 659 57.20 21.33 20.77
N ILE A 660 56.69 21.20 22.02
CA ILE A 660 56.79 22.02 23.26
C ILE A 660 55.52 22.90 23.42
N THR A 661 54.62 22.69 24.39
CA THR A 661 54.72 22.31 25.81
C THR A 661 53.45 21.59 26.25
#